data_AF-A0A506U0Q6-F1
#
_entry.id   AF-A0A506U0Q6-F1
#
_cell.length_a   1.000
_cell.length_b   1.000
_cell.length_c   1.000
_cell.angle_alpha   90.00
_cell.angle_beta   90.00
_cell.angle_gamma   90.00
#
_symmetry.space_group_name_H-M   'P 1'
#
loop_
_entity.id
_entity.type
_entity.pdbx_description
1 polymer ?
#
loop_
_entity_poly.entity_id
_entity_poly.type
_entity_poly.pdbx_seq_one_letter_code
_entity_poly.pdbx_strand_id
1 'polypeptide(L)'
;MLADTFLKEFGRLAAGTDGIRKLRELVLNLAISGRLSDQRPEDGHAQALVEAAGNAIRSAVTSGKIRKPKYFGKAKNSNLAGSIPANWISTSLGDLGLISPRNEAQDEAAAGFVPMAEIEAKFGLPHGFEERKWADIKSGYTHVANGDVVLAKITPCFENGKSAAITGLPNDLGAGTTELHVFRQLAHVVEEDYVLAFLKSESFIQAGVPRMTGTAGQKRVPADYFALSSFPLPPLPEQQRIVATVKELMALCDELETRQAEETGLKRAAAASALHHLTEARTPEESADRWSLLVPRFGELFDEMETIKALRRAILHSAAFGQLTEHLPTDGSASELLDEIGAQRSKLLAENLPTKNEAATQSRKLDNQQIPDALPALPTNWQWATLMQCCRWVVDCRNKTAKYSTSGATLLRTNNIRDGKLILADVKFVDDDTYDKWTERYRPAANDLIITREAPMGEVCLLDDQYTYCLGQRLMLASVIPGTIEPKFLLYSLRDPELMDRVQDKPVGSTVQHFRVGGIETLLVPVPPLAEQKRIFVKVDKLMALCDRLEEQAREGERLGAELMAALVHSLTETDPDGGGAAEPASLAEDASAITAPKLANGNAPETPETKSTFAPSKSGTTAPGLALSVDTKFQEAVLVAAIVSTFFQAGGEPIGNFRLQKAVYFARRQMGEHVGEMAYLKKAAGPYNPSMKYSGGIAIAKQKNWLREARGRFGFGHVPGADVGDASEWVDTYGYETPARWVAEHFRYKKNEEWETLATIDYAVEHLNTLGIEPDAAQILQYIASDPEWRPKIEKLGLTEMLVDAAMLEAKALFSAKAGDCSA
;
A
#
# COMPACT_ATOMS: atom_id res chain seq x y z
N MET A 1 -0.75 29.07 26.47
CA MET A 1 -1.82 28.06 26.73
C MET A 1 -1.76 26.85 25.78
N LEU A 2 -1.78 27.04 24.44
CA LEU A 2 -1.64 25.92 23.48
C LEU A 2 -0.22 25.29 23.47
N ALA A 3 0.84 26.10 23.48
CA ALA A 3 2.23 25.61 23.51
C ALA A 3 2.56 24.80 24.78
N ASP A 4 2.10 25.24 25.95
CA ASP A 4 2.32 24.51 27.21
C ASP A 4 1.63 23.15 27.25
N THR A 5 0.45 23.04 26.65
CA THR A 5 -0.30 21.78 26.55
C THR A 5 0.38 20.84 25.55
N PHE A 6 0.83 21.38 24.41
CA PHE A 6 1.62 20.64 23.43
C PHE A 6 2.92 20.07 24.02
N LEU A 7 3.66 20.87 24.81
CA LEU A 7 4.89 20.42 25.47
C LEU A 7 4.63 19.34 26.53
N LYS A 8 3.51 19.41 27.26
CA LYS A 8 3.13 18.40 28.26
C LYS A 8 2.77 17.05 27.63
N GLU A 9 2.10 17.06 26.48
CA GLU A 9 1.67 15.83 25.82
C GLU A 9 2.67 15.31 24.77
N PHE A 10 3.75 16.06 24.48
CA PHE A 10 4.74 15.76 23.44
C PHE A 10 5.22 14.31 23.37
N GLY A 11 5.51 13.70 24.52
CA GLY A 11 5.95 12.31 24.60
C GLY A 11 4.87 11.29 24.21
N ARG A 12 3.59 11.59 24.47
CA ARG A 12 2.46 10.75 24.05
C ARG A 12 2.14 10.92 22.56
N LEU A 13 2.42 12.09 22.00
CA LEU A 13 2.26 12.37 20.56
C LEU A 13 3.29 11.67 19.68
N ALA A 14 4.43 11.31 20.27
CA ALA A 14 5.39 10.46 19.60
C ALA A 14 4.96 8.99 19.55
N ALA A 15 3.94 8.56 20.33
CA ALA A 15 3.52 7.17 20.41
C ALA A 15 2.66 6.79 19.20
N GLY A 16 3.11 5.78 18.45
CA GLY A 16 2.43 5.27 17.26
C GLY A 16 3.33 5.25 16.03
N THR A 17 2.93 4.47 15.02
CA THR A 17 3.62 4.44 13.73
C THR A 17 3.58 5.84 13.12
N ASP A 18 4.76 6.37 12.76
CA ASP A 18 4.93 7.67 12.10
C ASP A 18 4.63 8.91 12.97
N GLY A 19 4.39 8.74 14.28
CA GLY A 19 4.07 9.83 15.22
C GLY A 19 5.15 10.91 15.29
N ILE A 20 6.42 10.50 15.32
CA ILE A 20 7.57 11.42 15.38
C ILE A 20 7.68 12.28 14.11
N ARG A 21 7.43 11.72 12.92
CA ARG A 21 7.43 12.49 11.67
C ARG A 21 6.35 13.58 11.71
N LYS A 22 5.12 13.21 12.07
CA LYS A 22 3.99 14.15 12.21
C LYS A 22 4.28 15.23 13.27
N LEU A 23 4.98 14.86 14.35
CA LEU A 23 5.37 15.80 15.40
C LEU A 23 6.34 16.87 14.86
N ARG A 24 7.33 16.49 14.05
CA ARG A 24 8.22 17.44 13.38
C ARG A 24 7.46 18.39 12.46
N GLU A 25 6.53 17.86 11.68
CA GLU A 25 5.66 18.66 10.80
C GLU A 25 4.83 19.68 11.58
N LEU A 26 4.22 19.24 12.69
CA LEU A 26 3.46 20.11 13.57
C LEU A 26 4.35 21.22 14.16
N VAL A 27 5.56 20.89 14.63
CA VAL A 27 6.51 21.90 15.14
C VAL A 27 6.81 22.97 14.09
N LEU A 28 7.09 22.57 12.84
CA LEU A 28 7.36 23.52 11.75
C LEU A 28 6.12 24.37 11.40
N ASN A 29 4.92 23.78 11.41
CA ASN A 29 3.68 24.51 11.16
C ASN A 29 3.36 25.52 12.28
N LEU A 30 3.58 25.15 13.55
CA LEU A 30 3.44 26.07 14.69
C LEU A 30 4.47 27.21 14.62
N ALA A 31 5.70 26.92 14.17
CA ALA A 31 6.75 27.92 14.00
C ALA A 31 6.36 29.02 13.00
N ILE A 32 5.78 28.65 11.85
CA ILE A 32 5.44 29.62 10.80
C ILE A 32 4.04 30.24 10.94
N SER A 33 3.23 29.77 11.88
CA SER A 33 1.91 30.35 12.19
C SER A 33 1.92 31.30 13.39
N GLY A 34 3.07 31.45 14.07
CA GLY A 34 3.21 32.31 15.25
C GLY A 34 2.55 31.75 16.50
N ARG A 35 2.38 30.42 16.55
CA ARG A 35 1.80 29.69 17.70
C ARG A 35 2.83 28.99 18.56
N LEU A 36 4.11 29.01 18.17
CA LEU A 36 5.19 28.34 18.88
C LEU A 36 5.90 29.23 19.93
N SER A 37 5.71 30.55 19.88
CA SER A 37 6.34 31.52 20.78
C SER A 37 5.36 32.57 21.27
N ASP A 38 5.62 33.13 22.45
CA ASP A 38 4.87 34.28 22.96
C ASP A 38 5.22 35.56 22.18
N GLN A 39 4.17 36.32 21.83
CA GLN A 39 4.28 37.66 21.27
C GLN A 39 4.57 38.67 22.38
N ARG A 40 5.67 39.42 22.26
CA ARG A 40 6.03 40.42 23.27
C ARG A 40 5.98 41.83 22.67
N PRO A 41 5.36 42.81 23.36
CA PRO A 41 5.27 44.17 22.85
C PRO A 41 6.63 44.80 22.53
N GLU A 42 7.68 44.46 23.28
CA GLU A 42 9.04 44.95 23.08
C GLU A 42 9.72 44.44 21.80
N ASP A 43 9.19 43.39 21.16
CA ASP A 43 9.75 42.88 19.90
C ASP A 43 9.49 43.83 18.72
N GLY A 44 8.53 44.75 18.85
CA GLY A 44 8.12 45.66 17.78
C GLY A 44 7.34 44.96 16.66
N HIS A 45 7.34 45.56 15.48
CA HIS A 45 6.60 45.06 14.31
C HIS A 45 7.55 44.73 13.16
N ALA A 46 7.33 43.58 12.51
CA ALA A 46 8.11 43.10 11.38
C ALA A 46 8.13 44.04 10.13
N GLN A 47 7.25 45.03 10.04
CA GLN A 47 7.25 46.03 8.97
C GLN A 47 8.62 46.73 8.84
N ALA A 48 9.27 47.05 9.96
CA ALA A 48 10.59 47.68 9.97
C ALA A 48 11.67 46.80 9.28
N LEU A 49 11.54 45.48 9.36
CA LEU A 49 12.46 44.53 8.73
C LEU A 49 12.28 44.51 7.20
N VAL A 50 11.03 44.54 6.72
CA VAL A 50 10.73 44.61 5.28
C VAL A 50 11.26 45.92 4.69
N GLU A 51 11.11 47.03 5.41
CA GLU A 51 11.64 48.34 4.99
C GLU A 51 13.17 48.35 4.96
N ALA A 52 13.82 47.80 5.99
CA ALA A 52 15.28 47.66 6.04
C ALA A 52 15.81 46.82 4.87
N ALA A 53 15.18 45.67 4.58
CA ALA A 53 15.55 44.83 3.45
C ALA A 53 15.39 45.56 2.11
N GLY A 54 14.25 46.22 1.91
CA GLY A 54 13.99 47.01 0.71
C GLY A 54 14.98 48.16 0.53
N ASN A 55 15.37 48.84 1.61
CA ASN A 55 16.39 49.90 1.59
C ASN A 55 17.77 49.35 1.23
N ALA A 56 18.17 48.20 1.78
CA ALA A 56 19.43 47.55 1.44
C ALA A 56 19.48 47.15 -0.03
N ILE A 57 18.42 46.54 -0.56
CA ILE A 57 18.31 46.18 -1.98
C ILE A 57 18.39 47.42 -2.87
N ARG A 58 17.61 48.48 -2.55
CA ARG A 58 17.64 49.74 -3.32
C ARG A 58 19.03 50.38 -3.30
N SER A 59 19.68 50.45 -2.14
CA SER A 59 21.03 50.99 -1.97
C SER A 59 22.08 50.20 -2.78
N ALA A 60 21.99 48.87 -2.77
CA ALA A 60 22.88 48.01 -3.55
C ALA A 60 22.69 48.18 -5.07
N VAL A 61 21.45 48.41 -5.54
CA VAL A 61 21.15 48.73 -6.94
C VAL A 61 21.68 50.12 -7.31
N THR A 62 21.43 51.14 -6.49
CA THR A 62 21.88 52.52 -6.74
C THR A 62 23.39 52.65 -6.74
N SER A 63 24.10 51.90 -5.89
CA SER A 63 25.56 51.85 -5.85
C SER A 63 26.19 51.00 -6.97
N GLY A 64 25.38 50.35 -7.81
CA GLY A 64 25.86 49.50 -8.91
C GLY A 64 26.43 48.15 -8.49
N LYS A 65 26.39 47.81 -7.19
CA LYS A 65 26.87 46.51 -6.67
C LYS A 65 26.07 45.33 -7.21
N ILE A 66 24.78 45.53 -7.45
CA ILE A 66 23.89 44.52 -8.03
C ILE A 66 23.00 45.14 -9.11
N ARG A 67 22.50 44.28 -10.03
CA ARG A 67 21.41 44.66 -10.93
C ARG A 67 20.07 44.59 -10.19
N LYS A 68 19.06 45.31 -10.69
CA LYS A 68 17.69 45.28 -10.15
C LYS A 68 17.19 43.81 -10.06
N PRO A 69 16.90 43.28 -8.85
CA PRO A 69 16.48 41.88 -8.71
C PRO A 69 15.16 41.60 -9.43
N LYS A 70 15.04 40.42 -10.03
CA LYS A 70 13.85 40.03 -10.84
C LYS A 70 12.55 40.07 -10.03
N TYR A 71 12.58 39.65 -8.76
CA TYR A 71 11.38 39.41 -7.95
C TYR A 71 11.04 40.54 -6.97
N PHE A 72 11.96 41.49 -6.78
CA PHE A 72 11.77 42.59 -5.85
C PHE A 72 10.57 43.48 -6.23
N GLY A 73 9.64 43.65 -5.30
CA GLY A 73 8.40 44.40 -5.44
C GLY A 73 7.32 43.71 -6.28
N LYS A 74 7.44 42.38 -6.52
CA LYS A 74 6.49 41.62 -7.34
C LYS A 74 5.55 40.70 -6.56
N ALA A 75 5.74 40.57 -5.24
CA ALA A 75 4.77 39.86 -4.43
C ALA A 75 3.40 40.54 -4.56
N LYS A 76 2.36 39.74 -4.82
CA LYS A 76 0.99 40.21 -4.68
C LYS A 76 0.65 40.13 -3.20
N ASN A 77 0.04 41.17 -2.64
CA ASN A 77 -0.48 41.13 -1.28
C ASN A 77 -1.39 39.89 -1.15
N SER A 78 -0.93 38.88 -0.43
CA SER A 78 -1.75 37.75 -0.04
C SER A 78 -2.52 38.17 1.19
N ASN A 79 -3.85 38.08 1.14
CA ASN A 79 -4.68 38.23 2.34
C ASN A 79 -4.49 36.98 3.22
N LEU A 80 -3.39 36.93 3.98
CA LEU A 80 -3.30 36.19 5.25
C LEU A 80 -3.75 37.06 6.44
N ALA A 81 -4.37 38.22 6.16
CA ALA A 81 -4.94 39.08 7.18
C ALA A 81 -6.02 38.30 7.95
N GLY A 82 -5.66 37.81 9.14
CA GLY A 82 -6.50 36.97 9.99
C GLY A 82 -5.84 35.69 10.51
N SER A 83 -4.75 35.20 9.90
CA SER A 83 -4.14 33.91 10.24
C SER A 83 -2.71 33.97 10.80
N ILE A 84 -2.14 35.17 10.94
CA ILE A 84 -0.81 35.41 11.54
C ILE A 84 -0.91 36.50 12.62
N PRO A 85 0.00 36.53 13.60
CA PRO A 85 0.05 37.56 14.64
C PRO A 85 0.02 39.00 14.13
N ALA A 86 -0.54 39.91 14.92
CA ALA A 86 -0.69 41.32 14.53
C ALA A 86 0.64 42.08 14.35
N ASN A 87 1.71 41.64 15.03
CA ASN A 87 3.06 42.21 14.92
C ASN A 87 3.88 41.58 13.76
N TRP A 88 3.33 40.57 13.07
CA TRP A 88 3.95 39.92 11.92
C TRP A 88 3.54 40.57 10.60
N ILE A 89 4.24 40.23 9.53
CA ILE A 89 3.88 40.66 8.18
C ILE A 89 3.99 39.52 7.18
N SER A 90 3.02 39.41 6.28
CA SER A 90 3.11 38.54 5.11
C SER A 90 3.94 39.24 4.02
N THR A 91 5.07 38.66 3.64
CA THR A 91 5.99 39.17 2.62
C THR A 91 6.45 38.05 1.68
N SER A 92 7.55 38.22 0.95
CA SER A 92 8.15 37.18 0.11
C SER A 92 9.68 37.19 0.24
N LEU A 93 10.32 36.04 -0.02
CA LEU A 93 11.79 35.97 -0.06
C LEU A 93 12.36 36.90 -1.15
N GLY A 94 11.63 37.13 -2.23
CA GLY A 94 12.00 38.07 -3.29
C GLY A 94 12.02 39.54 -2.85
N ASP A 95 11.28 39.91 -1.82
CA ASP A 95 11.27 41.27 -1.24
C ASP A 95 12.29 41.44 -0.12
N LEU A 96 12.70 40.34 0.52
CA LEU A 96 13.67 40.34 1.62
C LEU A 96 15.13 40.17 1.16
N GLY A 97 15.37 39.68 -0.05
CA GLY A 97 16.72 39.40 -0.53
C GLY A 97 16.84 39.08 -2.01
N LEU A 98 17.95 38.46 -2.38
CA LEU A 98 18.30 38.06 -3.73
C LEU A 98 17.97 36.58 -3.95
N ILE A 99 17.47 36.26 -5.14
CA ILE A 99 17.16 34.89 -5.55
C ILE A 99 18.18 34.42 -6.57
N SER A 100 18.92 33.36 -6.22
CA SER A 100 20.02 32.79 -7.02
C SER A 100 21.04 33.84 -7.51
N PRO A 101 21.61 34.67 -6.60
CA PRO A 101 22.65 35.63 -6.98
C PRO A 101 23.91 34.92 -7.51
N ARG A 102 24.75 35.66 -8.23
CA ARG A 102 26.08 35.20 -8.65
C ARG A 102 27.13 35.72 -7.68
N ASN A 103 28.17 34.93 -7.51
CA ASN A 103 29.40 35.29 -6.82
C ASN A 103 30.49 35.60 -7.84
N GLU A 104 31.35 36.57 -7.51
CA GLU A 104 32.56 36.89 -8.26
C GLU A 104 33.76 36.80 -7.32
N ALA A 105 34.79 36.05 -7.73
CA ALA A 105 36.00 35.81 -6.97
C ALA A 105 37.15 35.42 -7.91
N GLN A 106 38.38 35.40 -7.40
CA GLN A 106 39.54 34.94 -8.16
C GLN A 106 39.47 33.44 -8.43
N ASP A 107 40.01 33.01 -9.57
CA ASP A 107 39.90 31.63 -10.07
C ASP A 107 40.53 30.60 -9.14
N GLU A 108 41.59 30.99 -8.44
CA GLU A 108 42.40 30.17 -7.56
C GLU A 108 41.85 30.11 -6.13
N ALA A 109 40.81 30.89 -5.80
CA ALA A 109 40.21 30.88 -4.48
C ALA A 109 39.63 29.49 -4.14
N ALA A 110 39.90 29.01 -2.92
CA ALA A 110 39.24 27.82 -2.39
C ALA A 110 37.75 28.13 -2.18
N ALA A 111 36.90 27.22 -2.62
CA ALA A 111 35.44 27.34 -2.58
C ALA A 111 34.82 25.99 -2.22
N GLY A 112 33.67 25.99 -1.55
CA GLY A 112 32.95 24.76 -1.24
C GLY A 112 31.97 24.36 -2.35
N PHE A 113 31.97 23.08 -2.73
CA PHE A 113 30.98 22.48 -3.62
C PHE A 113 29.94 21.70 -2.83
N VAL A 114 28.66 22.06 -2.95
CA VAL A 114 27.54 21.42 -2.21
C VAL A 114 26.75 20.47 -3.14
N PRO A 115 27.04 19.16 -3.15
CA PRO A 115 26.27 18.19 -3.93
C PRO A 115 24.91 17.90 -3.27
N MET A 116 23.97 17.35 -4.04
CA MET A 116 22.61 17.05 -3.54
C MET A 116 22.57 16.01 -2.42
N ALA A 117 23.56 15.12 -2.37
CA ALA A 117 23.68 14.10 -1.32
C ALA A 117 23.93 14.74 0.06
N GLU A 118 24.67 15.85 0.09
CA GLU A 118 25.08 16.56 1.30
C GLU A 118 24.04 17.58 1.79
N ILE A 119 22.84 17.57 1.20
CA ILE A 119 21.70 18.37 1.65
C ILE A 119 20.68 17.45 2.30
N GLU A 120 20.43 17.67 3.59
CA GLU A 120 19.55 16.84 4.39
C GLU A 120 18.08 17.22 4.30
N ALA A 121 17.23 16.21 4.44
CA ALA A 121 15.78 16.39 4.54
C ALA A 121 15.37 16.80 5.96
N LYS A 122 16.00 16.24 7.00
CA LYS A 122 15.72 16.59 8.40
C LYS A 122 16.13 18.04 8.72
N PHE A 123 15.38 18.69 9.59
CA PHE A 123 15.70 20.03 10.09
C PHE A 123 16.88 19.96 11.08
N GLY A 124 17.73 20.98 11.10
CA GLY A 124 18.81 21.11 12.10
C GLY A 124 20.07 20.28 11.82
N LEU A 125 20.06 19.42 10.79
CA LEU A 125 21.28 18.76 10.33
C LEU A 125 22.12 19.70 9.45
N PRO A 126 23.45 19.74 9.65
CA PRO A 126 24.32 20.55 8.81
C PRO A 126 24.38 19.96 7.39
N HIS A 127 24.65 20.82 6.41
CA HIS A 127 25.05 20.34 5.09
C HIS A 127 26.54 19.96 5.09
N GLY A 128 26.93 19.09 4.16
CA GLY A 128 28.33 18.88 3.81
C GLY A 128 28.77 19.68 2.57
N PHE A 129 30.06 19.70 2.30
CA PHE A 129 30.63 20.23 1.06
C PHE A 129 31.99 19.61 0.76
N GLU A 130 32.39 19.67 -0.50
CA GLU A 130 33.72 19.31 -0.97
C GLU A 130 34.52 20.58 -1.28
N GLU A 131 35.75 20.71 -0.77
CA GLU A 131 36.60 21.84 -1.14
C GLU A 131 37.11 21.71 -2.58
N ARG A 132 36.94 22.76 -3.39
CA ARG A 132 37.36 22.85 -4.80
C ARG A 132 37.91 24.23 -5.12
N LYS A 133 38.56 24.38 -6.27
CA LYS A 133 38.95 25.70 -6.80
C LYS A 133 37.75 26.39 -7.43
N TRP A 134 37.65 27.71 -7.25
CA TRP A 134 36.55 28.49 -7.82
C TRP A 134 36.47 28.35 -9.35
N ALA A 135 37.60 28.33 -10.05
CA ALA A 135 37.65 28.13 -11.50
C ALA A 135 36.87 26.90 -12.00
N ASP A 136 36.86 25.81 -11.21
CA ASP A 136 36.26 24.54 -11.59
C ASP A 136 34.73 24.52 -11.40
N ILE A 137 34.21 25.40 -10.54
CA ILE A 137 32.81 25.41 -10.13
C ILE A 137 32.07 26.75 -10.35
N LYS A 138 32.76 27.81 -10.80
CA LYS A 138 32.18 29.13 -11.09
C LYS A 138 31.19 29.14 -12.25
N SER A 139 31.20 28.10 -13.09
CA SER A 139 30.33 27.99 -14.26
C SER A 139 29.65 26.62 -14.29
N GLY A 140 28.42 26.58 -14.82
CA GLY A 140 27.63 25.35 -14.88
C GLY A 140 27.00 24.90 -13.55
N TYR A 141 27.16 25.66 -12.45
CA TYR A 141 26.61 25.35 -11.13
C TYR A 141 25.87 26.55 -10.50
N THR A 142 25.17 26.31 -9.38
CA THR A 142 24.41 27.33 -8.65
C THR A 142 25.29 27.97 -7.60
N HIS A 143 25.50 29.28 -7.60
CA HIS A 143 26.42 29.92 -6.65
C HIS A 143 25.77 30.00 -5.27
N VAL A 144 26.56 29.78 -4.22
CA VAL A 144 26.16 29.85 -2.81
C VAL A 144 27.25 30.53 -1.98
N ALA A 145 26.90 31.09 -0.84
CA ALA A 145 27.78 31.71 0.14
C ALA A 145 27.30 31.37 1.56
N ASN A 146 28.11 31.61 2.59
CA ASN A 146 27.66 31.45 3.96
C ASN A 146 26.52 32.44 4.27
N GLY A 147 25.51 31.97 5.01
CA GLY A 147 24.28 32.71 5.26
C GLY A 147 23.23 32.61 4.14
N ASP A 148 23.53 31.93 3.03
CA ASP A 148 22.52 31.60 2.04
C ASP A 148 21.61 30.47 2.54
N VAL A 149 20.34 30.49 2.16
CA VAL A 149 19.42 29.37 2.37
C VAL A 149 19.05 28.76 1.03
N VAL A 150 19.24 27.45 0.88
CA VAL A 150 19.03 26.72 -0.37
C VAL A 150 17.86 25.76 -0.29
N LEU A 151 17.19 25.57 -1.43
CA LEU A 151 16.12 24.59 -1.61
C LEU A 151 16.40 23.73 -2.84
N ALA A 152 16.35 22.41 -2.67
CA ALA A 152 16.36 21.48 -3.79
C ALA A 152 15.12 21.68 -4.65
N LYS A 153 15.30 21.85 -5.96
CA LYS A 153 14.17 22.15 -6.85
C LYS A 153 13.62 20.97 -7.63
N ILE A 154 14.30 19.82 -7.64
CA ILE A 154 13.97 18.66 -8.48
C ILE A 154 13.30 17.53 -7.69
N THR A 155 12.42 16.75 -8.33
CA THR A 155 11.87 15.48 -7.79
C THR A 155 12.95 14.40 -7.62
N PRO A 156 12.93 13.59 -6.54
CA PRO A 156 12.06 13.69 -5.35
C PRO A 156 12.63 14.62 -4.25
N CYS A 157 13.76 15.30 -4.49
CA CYS A 157 14.46 16.07 -3.46
C CYS A 157 13.63 17.25 -2.91
N PHE A 158 12.90 17.95 -3.78
CA PHE A 158 11.95 18.98 -3.36
C PHE A 158 10.81 18.39 -2.52
N GLU A 159 10.19 17.31 -2.98
CA GLU A 159 9.09 16.61 -2.28
C GLU A 159 9.52 16.11 -0.90
N ASN A 160 10.79 15.75 -0.74
CA ASN A 160 11.37 15.34 0.54
C ASN A 160 11.87 16.51 1.41
N GLY A 161 11.65 17.77 1.00
CA GLY A 161 12.05 18.94 1.79
C GLY A 161 13.56 19.20 1.89
N LYS A 162 14.38 18.67 0.97
CA LYS A 162 15.84 18.89 0.99
C LYS A 162 16.16 20.38 0.84
N SER A 163 16.72 20.95 1.88
CA SER A 163 17.07 22.37 2.01
C SER A 163 18.08 22.54 3.13
N ALA A 164 18.87 23.61 3.08
CA ALA A 164 19.91 23.88 4.07
C ALA A 164 20.19 25.37 4.22
N ALA A 165 20.55 25.78 5.44
CA ALA A 165 21.28 27.03 5.68
C ALA A 165 22.77 26.77 5.46
N ILE A 166 23.40 27.51 4.55
CA ILE A 166 24.77 27.30 4.12
C ILE A 166 25.74 27.97 5.09
N THR A 167 26.69 27.20 5.61
CA THR A 167 27.69 27.65 6.57
C THR A 167 29.03 26.94 6.35
N GLY A 168 30.11 27.51 6.89
CA GLY A 168 31.43 26.86 6.90
C GLY A 168 32.15 26.77 5.54
N LEU A 169 31.64 27.40 4.48
CA LEU A 169 32.32 27.44 3.18
C LEU A 169 33.62 28.26 3.27
N PRO A 170 34.72 27.80 2.65
CA PRO A 170 35.96 28.56 2.59
C PRO A 170 35.75 29.87 1.81
N ASN A 171 36.35 30.96 2.31
CA ASN A 171 36.29 32.30 1.71
C ASN A 171 34.87 32.85 1.46
N ASP A 172 33.86 32.34 2.18
CA ASP A 172 32.46 32.71 1.93
C ASP A 172 32.00 32.42 0.48
N LEU A 173 32.59 31.40 -0.13
CA LEU A 173 32.48 31.14 -1.56
C LEU A 173 32.16 29.67 -1.82
N GLY A 174 31.12 29.44 -2.62
CA GLY A 174 30.82 28.10 -3.09
C GLY A 174 29.89 28.05 -4.29
N ALA A 175 29.67 26.82 -4.75
CA ALA A 175 28.63 26.49 -5.69
C ALA A 175 27.97 25.16 -5.30
N GLY A 176 26.66 25.06 -5.39
CA GLY A 176 25.94 23.80 -5.27
C GLY A 176 25.56 23.22 -6.61
N THR A 177 24.97 22.03 -6.59
CA THR A 177 24.33 21.41 -7.76
C THR A 177 23.43 22.39 -8.54
N THR A 178 23.25 22.13 -9.83
CA THR A 178 22.38 22.95 -10.72
C THR A 178 20.92 22.93 -10.29
N GLU A 179 20.54 22.00 -9.42
CA GLU A 179 19.16 21.76 -8.99
C GLU A 179 18.79 22.48 -7.69
N LEU A 180 19.36 23.66 -7.43
CA LEU A 180 19.03 24.49 -6.28
C LEU A 180 18.34 25.81 -6.68
N HIS A 181 17.49 26.28 -5.78
CA HIS A 181 17.17 27.70 -5.60
C HIS A 181 17.93 28.23 -4.38
N VAL A 182 18.31 29.50 -4.40
CA VAL A 182 19.12 30.12 -3.33
C VAL A 182 18.48 31.43 -2.92
N PHE A 183 18.36 31.66 -1.62
CA PHE A 183 17.97 32.94 -1.02
C PHE A 183 19.17 33.53 -0.30
N ARG A 184 19.50 34.80 -0.61
CA ARG A 184 20.56 35.57 0.05
C ARG A 184 20.00 36.88 0.58
N GLN A 185 20.11 37.12 1.87
CA GLN A 185 19.74 38.40 2.48
C GLN A 185 20.87 39.44 2.40
N LEU A 186 20.50 40.73 2.40
CA LEU A 186 21.47 41.86 2.36
C LEU A 186 21.48 42.69 3.65
N ALA A 187 20.50 42.50 4.53
CA ALA A 187 20.26 43.35 5.69
C ALA A 187 20.20 42.59 7.02
N HIS A 188 20.43 41.26 7.02
CA HIS A 188 20.33 40.41 8.21
C HIS A 188 19.01 40.60 8.97
N VAL A 189 17.90 40.56 8.22
CA VAL A 189 16.55 40.81 8.73
C VAL A 189 15.76 39.53 9.02
N VAL A 190 16.31 38.37 8.62
CA VAL A 190 15.72 37.06 8.89
C VAL A 190 16.78 36.09 9.40
N GLU A 191 16.44 35.25 10.36
CA GLU A 191 17.27 34.10 10.76
C GLU A 191 17.24 33.00 9.68
N GLU A 192 18.40 32.47 9.28
CA GLU A 192 18.50 31.48 8.21
C GLU A 192 17.70 30.21 8.53
N ASP A 193 17.75 29.77 9.79
CA ASP A 193 17.00 28.59 10.26
C ASP A 193 15.48 28.83 10.32
N TYR A 194 15.03 30.09 10.44
CA TYR A 194 13.61 30.40 10.33
C TYR A 194 13.13 30.29 8.87
N VAL A 195 13.94 30.74 7.90
CA VAL A 195 13.68 30.48 6.48
C VAL A 195 13.69 28.99 6.20
N LEU A 196 14.65 28.25 6.77
CA LEU A 196 14.74 26.80 6.64
C LEU A 196 13.47 26.10 7.19
N ALA A 197 12.96 26.54 8.35
CA ALA A 197 11.74 26.00 8.92
C ALA A 197 10.53 26.20 8.00
N PHE A 198 10.43 27.38 7.36
CA PHE A 198 9.40 27.64 6.35
C PHE A 198 9.54 26.75 5.12
N LEU A 199 10.74 26.62 4.56
CA LEU A 199 10.99 25.81 3.36
C LEU A 199 10.79 24.31 3.58
N LYS A 200 10.94 23.84 4.83
CA LYS A 200 10.69 22.44 5.24
C LYS A 200 9.26 22.21 5.73
N SER A 201 8.44 23.25 5.88
CA SER A 201 7.07 23.10 6.34
C SER A 201 6.22 22.35 5.32
N GLU A 202 5.33 21.48 5.80
CA GLU A 202 4.46 20.67 4.95
C GLU A 202 3.57 21.57 4.06
N SER A 203 3.08 22.68 4.61
CA SER A 203 2.26 23.64 3.88
C SER A 203 2.99 24.24 2.65
N PHE A 204 4.29 24.54 2.77
CA PHE A 204 5.10 25.05 1.66
C PHE A 204 5.44 23.96 0.64
N ILE A 205 5.76 22.74 1.09
CA ILE A 205 6.08 21.64 0.17
C ILE A 205 4.84 21.24 -0.63
N GLN A 206 3.71 20.97 0.03
CA GLN A 206 2.47 20.52 -0.62
C GLN A 206 1.89 21.57 -1.56
N ALA A 207 2.02 22.87 -1.25
CA ALA A 207 1.60 23.93 -2.17
C ALA A 207 2.51 24.04 -3.42
N GLY A 208 3.74 23.52 -3.35
CA GLY A 208 4.74 23.55 -4.41
C GLY A 208 4.72 22.33 -5.34
N VAL A 209 4.41 21.13 -4.83
CA VAL A 209 4.32 19.87 -5.60
C VAL A 209 3.45 20.01 -6.87
N PRO A 210 2.20 20.53 -6.81
CA PRO A 210 1.36 20.67 -8.00
C PRO A 210 1.86 21.73 -8.99
N ARG A 211 2.78 22.61 -8.58
CA ARG A 211 3.38 23.65 -9.42
C ARG A 211 4.65 23.20 -10.14
N MET A 212 5.16 22.00 -9.83
CA MET A 212 6.36 21.49 -10.48
C MET A 212 6.11 21.18 -11.96
N THR A 213 7.07 21.51 -12.82
CA THR A 213 6.98 21.34 -14.28
C THR A 213 8.10 20.45 -14.81
N GLY A 214 7.87 19.71 -15.89
CA GLY A 214 8.85 18.79 -16.49
C GLY A 214 8.23 17.49 -17.01
N THR A 215 9.08 16.55 -17.45
CA THR A 215 8.67 15.21 -17.87
C THR A 215 8.53 14.27 -16.66
N ALA A 216 7.75 13.18 -16.80
CA ALA A 216 7.52 12.22 -15.73
C ALA A 216 8.86 11.68 -15.18
N GLY A 217 9.12 11.91 -13.88
CA GLY A 217 10.35 11.53 -13.19
C GLY A 217 11.39 12.65 -12.97
N GLN A 218 11.32 13.78 -13.70
CA GLN A 218 12.24 14.92 -13.53
C GLN A 218 11.49 16.26 -13.58
N LYS A 219 10.64 16.48 -12.58
CA LYS A 219 9.94 17.76 -12.43
C LYS A 219 10.77 18.73 -11.59
N ARG A 220 10.59 20.04 -11.83
CA ARG A 220 11.24 21.11 -11.09
C ARG A 220 10.23 22.14 -10.57
N VAL A 221 10.38 22.55 -9.33
CA VAL A 221 9.61 23.67 -8.77
C VAL A 221 10.12 24.99 -9.38
N PRO A 222 9.23 25.86 -9.92
CA PRO A 222 9.64 27.12 -10.53
C PRO A 222 10.29 28.09 -9.53
N ALA A 223 11.25 28.89 -10.00
CA ALA A 223 11.87 29.94 -9.17
C ALA A 223 10.85 31.00 -8.70
N ASP A 224 9.84 31.27 -9.52
CA ASP A 224 8.74 32.18 -9.17
C ASP A 224 7.96 31.68 -7.95
N TYR A 225 7.80 30.36 -7.77
CA TYR A 225 7.19 29.80 -6.56
C TYR A 225 8.06 30.06 -5.33
N PHE A 226 9.35 29.68 -5.40
CA PHE A 226 10.29 29.89 -4.30
C PHE A 226 10.39 31.36 -3.89
N ALA A 227 10.45 32.27 -4.85
CA ALA A 227 10.67 33.69 -4.61
C ALA A 227 9.42 34.44 -4.09
N LEU A 228 8.23 34.08 -4.58
CA LEU A 228 7.00 34.86 -4.36
C LEU A 228 5.98 34.16 -3.45
N SER A 229 6.32 33.00 -2.90
CA SER A 229 5.48 32.34 -1.89
C SER A 229 5.32 33.24 -0.67
N SER A 230 4.13 33.17 -0.07
CA SER A 230 3.78 33.98 1.09
C SER A 230 4.62 33.56 2.29
N PHE A 231 5.50 34.46 2.73
CA PHE A 231 6.42 34.23 3.81
C PHE A 231 5.97 35.01 5.06
N PRO A 232 5.54 34.34 6.14
CA PRO A 232 5.15 35.00 7.38
C PRO A 232 6.40 35.43 8.14
N LEU A 233 6.62 36.73 8.27
CA LEU A 233 7.80 37.30 8.90
C LEU A 233 7.47 37.85 10.31
N PRO A 234 8.05 37.27 11.38
CA PRO A 234 8.02 37.82 12.73
C PRO A 234 9.06 38.93 12.91
N PRO A 235 8.97 39.73 13.99
CA PRO A 235 10.10 40.54 14.46
C PRO A 235 11.34 39.67 14.76
N LEU A 236 12.53 40.23 14.57
CA LEU A 236 13.79 39.46 14.65
C LEU A 236 14.03 38.79 16.02
N PRO A 237 13.78 39.45 17.18
CA PRO A 237 13.92 38.78 18.47
C PRO A 237 12.96 37.59 18.65
N GLU A 238 11.78 37.65 18.01
CA GLU A 238 10.81 36.55 18.04
C GLU A 238 11.26 35.38 17.15
N GLN A 239 11.82 35.66 15.95
CA GLN A 239 12.41 34.63 15.09
C GLN A 239 13.47 33.80 15.82
N GLN A 240 14.35 34.45 16.58
CA GLN A 240 15.40 33.77 17.37
C GLN A 240 14.82 32.83 18.42
N ARG A 241 13.75 33.26 19.12
CA ARG A 241 13.05 32.41 20.09
C ARG A 241 12.37 31.22 19.41
N ILE A 242 11.70 31.45 18.28
CA ILE A 242 11.08 30.38 17.48
C ILE A 242 12.13 29.35 17.07
N VAL A 243 13.24 29.78 16.47
CA VAL A 243 14.32 28.88 16.02
C VAL A 243 14.90 28.08 17.19
N ALA A 244 15.12 28.70 18.35
CA ALA A 244 15.60 28.01 19.54
C ALA A 244 14.64 26.88 19.96
N THR A 245 13.33 27.17 20.03
CA THR A 245 12.31 26.17 20.37
C THR A 245 12.19 25.08 19.31
N VAL A 246 12.23 25.41 18.01
CA VAL A 246 12.22 24.39 16.94
C VAL A 246 13.40 23.45 17.09
N LYS A 247 14.62 23.95 17.32
CA LYS A 247 15.82 23.12 17.51
C LYS A 247 15.69 22.19 18.71
N GLU A 248 15.22 22.69 19.84
CA GLU A 248 15.00 21.90 21.06
C GLU A 248 14.02 20.74 20.80
N LEU A 249 12.87 21.03 20.19
CA LEU A 249 11.84 20.03 19.91
C LEU A 249 12.27 19.01 18.85
N MET A 250 13.04 19.44 17.85
CA MET A 250 13.61 18.54 16.85
C MET A 250 14.62 17.57 17.44
N ALA A 251 15.47 18.04 18.37
CA ALA A 251 16.41 17.20 19.10
C ALA A 251 15.68 16.18 20.01
N LEU A 252 14.59 16.59 20.67
CA LEU A 252 13.76 15.67 21.44
C LEU A 252 13.08 14.62 20.55
N CYS A 253 12.65 15.00 19.35
CA CYS A 253 12.15 14.04 18.35
C CYS A 253 13.24 13.03 17.94
N ASP A 254 14.49 13.48 17.74
CA ASP A 254 15.61 12.59 17.41
C ASP A 254 15.87 11.57 18.54
N GLU A 255 15.88 12.01 19.79
CA GLU A 255 16.07 11.13 20.95
C GLU A 255 14.95 10.09 21.08
N LEU A 256 13.69 10.51 20.88
CA LEU A 256 12.53 9.62 20.91
C LEU A 256 12.60 8.57 19.78
N GLU A 257 13.04 8.98 18.59
CA GLU A 257 13.17 8.10 17.42
C GLU A 257 14.23 7.01 17.69
N THR A 258 15.38 7.39 18.25
CA THR A 258 16.42 6.44 18.67
C THR A 258 15.91 5.48 19.74
N ARG A 259 15.24 5.98 20.79
CA ARG A 259 14.72 5.14 21.89
C ARG A 259 13.68 4.13 21.41
N GLN A 260 12.74 4.56 20.56
CA GLN A 260 11.72 3.67 19.99
C GLN A 260 12.35 2.57 19.11
N ALA A 261 13.36 2.91 18.32
CA ALA A 261 14.09 1.95 17.50
C ALA A 261 14.83 0.91 18.35
N GLU A 262 15.48 1.33 19.45
CA GLU A 262 16.15 0.45 20.39
C GLU A 262 15.17 -0.48 21.11
N GLU A 263 14.06 0.04 21.63
CA GLU A 263 13.03 -0.74 22.33
C GLU A 263 12.41 -1.80 21.40
N THR A 264 12.03 -1.39 20.19
CA THR A 264 11.51 -2.29 19.15
C THR A 264 12.54 -3.38 18.80
N GLY A 265 13.82 -3.01 18.69
CA GLY A 265 14.91 -3.94 18.43
C GLY A 265 15.09 -4.97 19.54
N LEU A 266 15.11 -4.53 20.80
CA LEU A 266 15.22 -5.40 21.98
C LEU A 266 14.03 -6.34 22.10
N LYS A 267 12.81 -5.85 21.90
CA LYS A 267 11.58 -6.63 21.90
C LYS A 267 11.60 -7.73 20.84
N ARG A 268 11.99 -7.41 19.60
CA ARG A 268 12.13 -8.41 18.52
C ARG A 268 13.18 -9.46 18.84
N ALA A 269 14.31 -9.07 19.41
CA ALA A 269 15.35 -10.00 19.84
C ALA A 269 14.87 -10.92 20.97
N ALA A 270 14.16 -10.37 21.96
CA ALA A 270 13.57 -11.13 23.06
C ALA A 270 12.50 -12.11 22.58
N ALA A 271 11.61 -11.69 21.68
CA ALA A 271 10.60 -12.55 21.07
C ALA A 271 11.26 -13.70 20.28
N ALA A 272 12.28 -13.41 19.47
CA ALA A 272 13.02 -14.41 18.71
C ALA A 272 13.72 -15.43 19.63
N SER A 273 14.39 -14.96 20.68
CA SER A 273 15.04 -15.83 21.68
C SER A 273 14.04 -16.69 22.42
N ALA A 274 12.91 -16.13 22.86
CA ALA A 274 11.86 -16.88 23.54
C ALA A 274 11.26 -17.98 22.65
N LEU A 275 10.99 -17.67 21.38
CA LEU A 275 10.50 -18.65 20.41
C LEU A 275 11.54 -19.73 20.12
N HIS A 276 12.82 -19.35 19.96
CA HIS A 276 13.91 -20.31 19.73
C HIS A 276 14.02 -21.30 20.88
N HIS A 277 14.05 -20.81 22.12
CA HIS A 277 14.01 -21.69 23.28
C HIS A 277 12.74 -22.53 23.29
N LEU A 278 11.57 -22.00 22.94
CA LEU A 278 10.36 -22.81 22.88
C LEU A 278 10.47 -23.99 21.89
N THR A 279 11.04 -23.74 20.72
CA THR A 279 11.23 -24.76 19.66
C THR A 279 12.34 -25.77 19.98
N GLU A 280 13.26 -25.47 20.90
CA GLU A 280 14.28 -26.44 21.33
C GLU A 280 13.78 -27.41 22.41
N ALA A 281 12.53 -27.28 22.88
CA ALA A 281 12.05 -28.10 23.99
C ALA A 281 11.87 -29.56 23.53
N ARG A 282 12.41 -30.50 24.32
CA ARG A 282 12.42 -31.93 23.97
C ARG A 282 11.44 -32.74 24.81
N THR A 283 10.97 -32.20 25.93
CA THR A 283 9.96 -32.84 26.77
C THR A 283 8.74 -31.94 26.97
N PRO A 284 7.57 -32.52 27.29
CA PRO A 284 6.38 -31.77 27.66
C PRO A 284 6.62 -30.85 28.87
N GLU A 285 7.43 -31.26 29.84
CA GLU A 285 7.79 -30.47 31.02
C GLU A 285 8.64 -29.25 30.64
N GLU A 286 9.69 -29.44 29.84
CA GLU A 286 10.52 -28.32 29.34
C GLU A 286 9.67 -27.31 28.54
N SER A 287 8.73 -27.82 27.75
CA SER A 287 7.80 -26.99 26.97
C SER A 287 6.88 -26.19 27.90
N ALA A 288 6.30 -26.82 28.91
CA ALA A 288 5.43 -26.17 29.89
C ALA A 288 6.18 -25.09 30.70
N ASP A 289 7.41 -25.37 31.13
CA ASP A 289 8.26 -24.43 31.85
C ASP A 289 8.58 -23.21 30.97
N ARG A 290 8.97 -23.42 29.71
CA ARG A 290 9.27 -22.32 28.77
C ARG A 290 8.03 -21.49 28.46
N TRP A 291 6.85 -22.12 28.32
CA TRP A 291 5.58 -21.41 28.18
C TRP A 291 5.24 -20.58 29.43
N SER A 292 5.50 -21.09 30.63
CA SER A 292 5.22 -20.36 31.88
C SER A 292 6.00 -19.05 32.00
N LEU A 293 7.18 -18.98 31.40
CA LEU A 293 8.02 -17.77 31.33
C LEU A 293 7.54 -16.79 30.24
N LEU A 294 6.98 -17.31 29.14
CA LEU A 294 6.54 -16.51 27.99
C LEU A 294 5.16 -15.89 28.22
N VAL A 295 4.22 -16.64 28.79
CA VAL A 295 2.80 -16.24 28.95
C VAL A 295 2.64 -14.86 29.59
N PRO A 296 3.35 -14.50 30.68
CA PRO A 296 3.18 -13.19 31.32
C PRO A 296 3.52 -12.00 30.42
N ARG A 297 4.39 -12.19 29.40
CA ARG A 297 4.86 -11.13 28.49
C ARG A 297 4.38 -11.32 27.06
N PHE A 298 3.47 -12.26 26.82
CA PHE A 298 3.06 -12.61 25.47
C PHE A 298 2.46 -11.41 24.71
N GLY A 299 1.60 -10.63 25.38
CA GLY A 299 1.00 -9.43 24.78
C GLY A 299 2.01 -8.33 24.47
N GLU A 300 3.07 -8.21 25.27
CA GLU A 300 4.14 -7.22 25.05
C GLU A 300 5.12 -7.64 23.95
N LEU A 301 5.29 -8.94 23.72
CA LEU A 301 6.25 -9.49 22.76
C LEU A 301 5.64 -9.75 21.38
N PHE A 302 4.31 -9.93 21.28
CA PHE A 302 3.61 -10.37 20.06
C PHE A 302 2.40 -9.48 19.69
N ASP A 303 2.60 -8.17 19.75
CA ASP A 303 1.67 -7.09 19.32
C ASP A 303 2.13 -6.42 18.01
N GLU A 304 3.31 -6.76 17.48
CA GLU A 304 3.86 -6.23 16.23
C GLU A 304 3.87 -7.27 15.12
N MET A 305 3.60 -6.83 13.89
CA MET A 305 3.52 -7.69 12.71
C MET A 305 4.73 -8.64 12.54
N GLU A 306 5.95 -8.15 12.71
CA GLU A 306 7.16 -8.97 12.54
C GLU A 306 7.31 -10.04 13.63
N THR A 307 6.97 -9.71 14.88
CA THR A 307 6.99 -10.67 15.99
C THR A 307 5.89 -11.73 15.86
N ILE A 308 4.70 -11.35 15.39
CA ILE A 308 3.59 -12.28 15.14
C ILE A 308 3.91 -13.24 13.98
N LYS A 309 4.58 -12.74 12.92
CA LYS A 309 5.11 -13.61 11.85
C LYS A 309 6.16 -14.60 12.38
N ALA A 310 7.05 -14.16 13.27
CA ALA A 310 8.00 -15.06 13.92
C ALA A 310 7.28 -16.15 14.74
N LEU A 311 6.20 -15.79 15.44
CA LEU A 311 5.36 -16.75 16.17
C LEU A 311 4.73 -17.79 15.22
N ARG A 312 4.18 -17.38 14.06
CA ARG A 312 3.66 -18.32 13.04
C ARG A 312 4.73 -19.32 12.60
N ARG A 313 5.94 -18.83 12.34
CA ARG A 313 7.10 -19.64 11.95
C ARG A 313 7.44 -20.67 13.02
N ALA A 314 7.47 -20.29 14.29
CA ALA A 314 7.69 -21.19 15.41
C ALA A 314 6.58 -22.25 15.54
N ILE A 315 5.31 -21.88 15.35
CA ILE A 315 4.19 -22.83 15.36
C ILE A 315 4.35 -23.88 14.26
N LEU A 316 4.71 -23.48 13.04
CA LEU A 316 4.94 -24.41 11.93
C LEU A 316 6.11 -25.37 12.21
N HIS A 317 7.19 -24.84 12.77
CA HIS A 317 8.34 -25.65 13.18
C HIS A 317 7.92 -26.68 14.23
N SER A 318 7.27 -26.26 15.32
CA SER A 318 6.78 -27.18 16.35
C SER A 318 5.76 -28.20 15.82
N ALA A 319 4.95 -27.84 14.81
CA ALA A 319 4.07 -28.79 14.14
C ALA A 319 4.84 -29.86 13.35
N ALA A 320 5.92 -29.45 12.67
CA ALA A 320 6.76 -30.35 11.89
C ALA A 320 7.57 -31.32 12.78
N PHE A 321 7.92 -30.95 14.00
CA PHE A 321 8.73 -31.80 14.89
C PHE A 321 7.95 -32.44 16.05
N GLY A 322 6.62 -32.38 16.03
CA GLY A 322 5.76 -33.09 16.99
C GLY A 322 5.67 -32.46 18.37
N GLN A 323 6.03 -31.19 18.51
CA GLN A 323 6.07 -30.50 19.79
C GLN A 323 4.72 -29.87 20.20
N LEU A 324 3.69 -29.95 19.34
CA LEU A 324 2.39 -29.29 19.56
C LEU A 324 1.31 -30.18 20.19
N THR A 325 1.46 -31.50 20.14
CA THR A 325 0.44 -32.46 20.55
C THR A 325 1.02 -33.56 21.41
N GLU A 326 0.16 -34.18 22.22
CA GLU A 326 0.50 -35.41 22.94
C GLU A 326 0.71 -36.59 21.98
N HIS A 327 1.70 -37.43 22.32
CA HIS A 327 2.00 -38.68 21.61
C HIS A 327 1.28 -39.83 22.32
N LEU A 328 0.22 -40.37 21.71
CA LEU A 328 -0.56 -41.44 22.34
C LEU A 328 -0.08 -42.81 21.85
N PRO A 329 0.16 -43.79 22.75
CA PRO A 329 0.52 -45.14 22.35
C PRO A 329 -0.52 -45.83 21.46
N THR A 330 -1.78 -45.38 21.50
CA THR A 330 -2.89 -45.92 20.72
C THR A 330 -2.93 -45.45 19.26
N ASP A 331 -2.08 -44.51 18.87
CA ASP A 331 -2.11 -43.93 17.52
C ASP A 331 -1.48 -44.83 16.45
N GLY A 332 -0.79 -45.91 16.85
CA GLY A 332 0.00 -46.75 15.96
C GLY A 332 1.37 -46.14 15.65
N SER A 333 2.00 -46.60 14.57
CA SER A 333 3.32 -46.12 14.16
C SER A 333 3.33 -45.49 12.77
N ALA A 334 4.21 -44.51 12.56
CA ALA A 334 4.45 -43.93 11.24
C ALA A 334 5.01 -44.96 10.24
N SER A 335 5.72 -45.99 10.70
CA SER A 335 6.22 -47.08 9.86
C SER A 335 5.09 -47.86 9.22
N GLU A 336 4.07 -48.27 10.00
CA GLU A 336 2.89 -48.97 9.48
C GLU A 336 2.14 -48.11 8.45
N LEU A 337 2.04 -46.80 8.69
CA LEU A 337 1.41 -45.87 7.76
C LEU A 337 2.20 -45.74 6.44
N LEU A 338 3.53 -45.65 6.52
CA LEU A 338 4.39 -45.59 5.33
C LEU A 338 4.37 -46.89 4.53
N ASP A 339 4.31 -48.05 5.20
CA ASP A 339 4.15 -49.35 4.57
C ASP A 339 2.79 -49.45 3.85
N GLU A 340 1.71 -48.96 4.47
CA GLU A 340 0.40 -48.87 3.84
C GLU A 340 0.42 -47.99 2.58
N ILE A 341 1.03 -46.79 2.67
CA ILE A 341 1.21 -45.89 1.52
C ILE A 341 1.99 -46.59 0.41
N GLY A 342 3.08 -47.28 0.76
CA GLY A 342 3.91 -48.04 -0.16
C GLY A 342 3.12 -49.15 -0.87
N ALA A 343 2.32 -49.93 -0.14
CA ALA A 343 1.50 -50.99 -0.70
C ALA A 343 0.41 -50.45 -1.64
N GLN A 344 -0.32 -49.42 -1.22
CA GLN A 344 -1.36 -48.80 -2.04
C GLN A 344 -0.78 -48.16 -3.32
N ARG A 345 0.35 -47.44 -3.21
CA ARG A 345 1.02 -46.86 -4.38
C ARG A 345 1.55 -47.94 -5.33
N SER A 346 2.12 -49.01 -4.81
CA SER A 346 2.63 -50.11 -5.64
C SER A 346 1.52 -50.75 -6.48
N LYS A 347 0.32 -50.91 -5.90
CA LYS A 347 -0.87 -51.36 -6.63
C LYS A 347 -1.24 -50.40 -7.78
N LEU A 348 -1.30 -49.09 -7.50
CA LEU A 348 -1.61 -48.08 -8.52
C LEU A 348 -0.58 -48.03 -9.66
N LEU A 349 0.70 -48.18 -9.33
CA LEU A 349 1.79 -48.23 -10.31
C LEU A 349 1.68 -49.48 -11.21
N ALA A 350 1.32 -50.63 -10.63
CA ALA A 350 1.09 -51.87 -11.40
C ALA A 350 -0.11 -51.74 -12.35
N GLU A 351 -1.11 -50.93 -11.99
CA GLU A 351 -2.26 -50.56 -12.83
C GLU A 351 -1.92 -49.49 -13.90
N ASN A 352 -0.65 -49.08 -14.02
CA ASN A 352 -0.16 -48.05 -14.95
C ASN A 352 -0.75 -46.64 -14.71
N LEU A 353 -1.10 -46.31 -13.46
CA LEU A 353 -1.57 -44.98 -13.08
C LEU A 353 -0.40 -44.08 -12.62
N PRO A 354 -0.47 -42.75 -12.85
CA PRO A 354 -1.56 -42.03 -13.52
C PRO A 354 -1.54 -42.21 -15.05
N THR A 355 -0.37 -42.47 -15.62
CA THR A 355 -0.19 -42.95 -16.99
C THR A 355 0.94 -43.97 -17.04
N LYS A 356 0.98 -44.83 -18.05
CA LYS A 356 2.01 -45.86 -18.21
C LYS A 356 3.45 -45.33 -18.09
N ASN A 357 3.74 -44.21 -18.76
CA ASN A 357 5.09 -43.64 -18.78
C ASN A 357 5.44 -42.97 -17.44
N GLU A 358 4.47 -42.28 -16.83
CA GLU A 358 4.67 -41.64 -15.53
C GLU A 358 4.81 -42.70 -14.43
N ALA A 359 4.01 -43.77 -14.45
CA ALA A 359 4.09 -44.89 -13.51
C ALA A 359 5.50 -45.53 -13.51
N ALA A 360 6.05 -45.83 -14.69
CA ALA A 360 7.40 -46.37 -14.81
C ALA A 360 8.47 -45.38 -14.27
N THR A 361 8.27 -44.09 -14.49
CA THR A 361 9.17 -43.04 -14.00
C THR A 361 9.12 -42.91 -12.48
N GLN A 362 7.92 -42.88 -11.89
CA GLN A 362 7.68 -42.81 -10.45
C GLN A 362 8.28 -44.03 -9.74
N SER A 363 8.05 -45.25 -10.27
CA SER A 363 8.61 -46.48 -9.73
C SER A 363 10.14 -46.42 -9.65
N ARG A 364 10.80 -46.07 -10.76
CA ARG A 364 12.28 -45.97 -10.80
C ARG A 364 12.80 -44.91 -9.83
N LYS A 365 12.12 -43.77 -9.69
CA LYS A 365 12.54 -42.72 -8.76
C LYS A 365 12.40 -43.20 -7.31
N LEU A 366 11.37 -43.99 -7.02
CA LEU A 366 11.06 -44.46 -5.67
C LEU A 366 12.14 -45.40 -5.15
N ASP A 367 12.61 -46.30 -6.01
CA ASP A 367 13.70 -47.24 -5.71
C ASP A 367 15.01 -46.52 -5.32
N ASN A 368 15.17 -45.26 -5.72
CA ASN A 368 16.35 -44.44 -5.44
C ASN A 368 16.16 -43.51 -4.22
N GLN A 369 15.03 -43.56 -3.52
CA GLN A 369 14.82 -42.72 -2.33
C GLN A 369 15.64 -43.22 -1.15
N GLN A 370 16.35 -42.31 -0.49
CA GLN A 370 17.18 -42.59 0.67
C GLN A 370 16.90 -41.59 1.78
N ILE A 371 16.97 -42.07 3.02
CA ILE A 371 16.89 -41.25 4.23
C ILE A 371 18.31 -41.18 4.82
N PRO A 372 18.88 -39.98 4.99
CA PRO A 372 20.20 -39.82 5.61
C PRO A 372 20.24 -40.32 7.07
N ASP A 373 21.40 -40.82 7.50
CA ASP A 373 21.59 -41.33 8.87
C ASP A 373 21.64 -40.23 9.95
N ALA A 374 22.08 -39.02 9.59
CA ALA A 374 22.35 -37.92 10.52
C ALA A 374 21.21 -36.89 10.55
N LEU A 375 20.01 -37.33 10.94
CA LEU A 375 18.83 -36.45 11.06
C LEU A 375 18.48 -36.12 12.52
N PRO A 376 17.77 -35.01 12.77
CA PRO A 376 17.25 -34.70 14.09
C PRO A 376 16.37 -35.85 14.62
N ALA A 377 16.44 -36.07 15.94
CA ALA A 377 15.59 -37.04 16.60
C ALA A 377 14.12 -36.63 16.50
N LEU A 378 13.25 -37.59 16.14
CA LEU A 378 11.80 -37.44 16.14
C LEU A 378 11.19 -38.17 17.34
N PRO A 379 9.93 -37.87 17.69
CA PRO A 379 9.18 -38.67 18.67
C PRO A 379 9.16 -40.16 18.31
N THR A 380 9.04 -41.04 19.30
CA THR A 380 9.23 -42.50 19.14
C THR A 380 8.34 -43.14 18.07
N ASN A 381 7.12 -42.63 17.86
CA ASN A 381 6.17 -43.18 16.90
C ASN A 381 6.22 -42.50 15.51
N TRP A 382 7.15 -41.56 15.32
CA TRP A 382 7.34 -40.81 14.09
C TRP A 382 8.51 -41.37 13.28
N GLN A 383 8.50 -41.09 11.97
CA GLN A 383 9.56 -41.55 11.08
C GLN A 383 9.87 -40.51 10.00
N TRP A 384 11.15 -40.37 9.66
CA TRP A 384 11.57 -39.61 8.49
C TRP A 384 11.25 -40.37 7.20
N ALA A 385 10.64 -39.69 6.24
CA ALA A 385 10.41 -40.18 4.88
C ALA A 385 10.71 -39.06 3.87
N THR A 386 10.95 -39.41 2.61
CA THR A 386 11.01 -38.39 1.56
C THR A 386 9.60 -37.96 1.14
N LEU A 387 9.46 -36.75 0.58
CA LEU A 387 8.19 -36.27 0.04
C LEU A 387 7.61 -37.28 -0.95
N MET A 388 8.46 -37.87 -1.77
CA MET A 388 8.03 -38.88 -2.72
C MET A 388 7.57 -40.18 -2.05
N GLN A 389 8.18 -40.61 -0.93
CA GLN A 389 7.68 -41.74 -0.15
C GLN A 389 6.32 -41.47 0.48
N CYS A 390 6.04 -40.23 0.91
CA CYS A 390 4.77 -39.82 1.53
C CYS A 390 3.60 -39.67 0.53
N CYS A 391 3.90 -39.40 -0.74
CA CYS A 391 2.90 -39.01 -1.72
C CYS A 391 2.47 -40.17 -2.62
N ARG A 392 1.23 -40.12 -3.09
CA ARG A 392 0.75 -40.91 -4.24
C ARG A 392 1.59 -40.56 -5.47
N TRP A 393 1.66 -39.27 -5.82
CA TRP A 393 2.39 -38.76 -6.99
C TRP A 393 3.22 -37.53 -6.64
N VAL A 394 4.43 -37.42 -7.17
CA VAL A 394 5.19 -36.16 -7.22
C VAL A 394 5.53 -35.85 -8.68
N VAL A 395 4.94 -34.81 -9.23
CA VAL A 395 4.93 -34.55 -10.69
C VAL A 395 5.52 -33.19 -10.99
N ASP A 396 6.47 -33.16 -11.92
CA ASP A 396 7.03 -31.93 -12.47
C ASP A 396 6.13 -31.35 -13.59
N CYS A 397 6.03 -30.03 -13.64
CA CYS A 397 5.37 -29.30 -14.71
C CYS A 397 6.05 -29.54 -16.08
N ARG A 398 5.39 -29.15 -17.18
CA ARG A 398 5.90 -29.31 -18.55
C ARG A 398 7.10 -28.40 -18.88
N ASN A 399 7.64 -27.63 -17.93
CA ASN A 399 8.77 -26.68 -18.04
C ASN A 399 8.79 -25.80 -19.31
N LYS A 400 7.61 -25.59 -19.91
CA LYS A 400 7.41 -24.84 -21.14
C LYS A 400 6.27 -23.85 -20.95
N THR A 401 6.40 -22.66 -21.50
CA THR A 401 5.37 -21.64 -21.47
C THR A 401 4.11 -22.16 -22.16
N ALA A 402 3.02 -22.24 -21.41
CA ALA A 402 1.70 -22.59 -21.94
C ALA A 402 1.19 -21.49 -22.87
N LYS A 403 0.41 -21.85 -23.89
CA LYS A 403 -0.28 -20.87 -24.71
C LYS A 403 -1.45 -20.29 -23.91
N TYR A 404 -1.47 -18.98 -23.76
CA TYR A 404 -2.53 -18.34 -23.00
C TYR A 404 -3.82 -18.29 -23.82
N SER A 405 -4.92 -18.53 -23.14
CA SER A 405 -6.28 -18.34 -23.60
C SER A 405 -6.95 -17.23 -22.79
N THR A 406 -8.08 -16.75 -23.29
CA THR A 406 -8.94 -15.80 -22.58
C THR A 406 -9.86 -16.48 -21.55
N SER A 407 -10.05 -17.79 -21.66
CA SER A 407 -10.86 -18.64 -20.77
C SER A 407 -10.40 -20.10 -20.82
N GLY A 408 -10.83 -20.91 -19.86
CA GLY A 408 -10.50 -22.35 -19.78
C GLY A 408 -9.89 -22.70 -18.42
N ALA A 409 -8.97 -23.66 -18.39
CA ALA A 409 -8.31 -24.08 -17.16
C ALA A 409 -7.39 -22.98 -16.61
N THR A 410 -7.43 -22.80 -15.29
CA THR A 410 -6.68 -21.82 -14.52
C THR A 410 -5.20 -22.19 -14.49
N LEU A 411 -4.36 -21.39 -15.14
CA LEU A 411 -2.92 -21.59 -15.19
C LEU A 411 -2.24 -20.98 -13.96
N LEU A 412 -1.75 -21.85 -13.09
CA LEU A 412 -0.98 -21.48 -11.91
C LEU A 412 0.45 -21.11 -12.29
N ARG A 413 0.94 -19.99 -11.76
CA ARG A 413 2.30 -19.51 -11.90
C ARG A 413 2.91 -19.27 -10.51
N THR A 414 4.21 -19.01 -10.42
CA THR A 414 4.89 -18.81 -9.13
C THR A 414 4.32 -17.65 -8.32
N ASN A 415 3.83 -16.59 -8.97
CA ASN A 415 3.19 -15.45 -8.31
C ASN A 415 1.78 -15.75 -7.78
N ASN A 416 1.19 -16.90 -8.14
CA ASN A 416 -0.12 -17.32 -7.65
C ASN A 416 -0.02 -18.13 -6.35
N ILE A 417 1.17 -18.31 -5.77
CA ILE A 417 1.39 -19.12 -4.57
C ILE A 417 2.13 -18.23 -3.57
N ARG A 418 1.51 -18.00 -2.42
CA ARG A 418 2.10 -17.19 -1.36
C ARG A 418 1.53 -17.53 0.00
N ASP A 419 2.40 -17.68 1.00
CA ASP A 419 2.01 -17.83 2.41
C ASP A 419 1.01 -18.99 2.66
N GLY A 420 1.16 -20.10 1.93
CA GLY A 420 0.26 -21.25 2.06
C GLY A 420 -1.03 -21.17 1.24
N LYS A 421 -1.25 -20.07 0.52
CA LYS A 421 -2.52 -19.75 -0.14
C LYS A 421 -2.36 -19.59 -1.64
N LEU A 422 -3.45 -19.86 -2.36
CA LEU A 422 -3.60 -19.52 -3.77
C LEU A 422 -3.96 -18.03 -3.90
N ILE A 423 -3.16 -17.29 -4.66
CA ILE A 423 -3.40 -15.90 -5.02
C ILE A 423 -3.91 -15.87 -6.46
N LEU A 424 -5.23 -15.78 -6.63
CA LEU A 424 -5.88 -15.82 -7.94
C LEU A 424 -6.01 -14.44 -8.61
N ALA A 425 -5.37 -13.42 -8.06
CA ALA A 425 -5.21 -12.12 -8.71
C ALA A 425 -4.31 -12.25 -9.95
N ASP A 426 -4.72 -11.65 -11.09
CA ASP A 426 -4.03 -11.75 -12.39
C ASP A 426 -3.77 -13.21 -12.85
N VAL A 427 -4.72 -14.11 -12.62
CA VAL A 427 -4.59 -15.48 -13.13
C VAL A 427 -4.69 -15.52 -14.67
N LYS A 428 -4.02 -16.50 -15.28
CA LYS A 428 -4.07 -16.75 -16.74
C LYS A 428 -4.84 -18.03 -17.00
N PHE A 429 -5.30 -18.21 -18.23
CA PHE A 429 -6.04 -19.40 -18.63
C PHE A 429 -5.34 -20.11 -19.78
N VAL A 430 -5.66 -21.40 -19.95
CA VAL A 430 -5.27 -22.22 -21.09
C VAL A 430 -6.51 -22.89 -21.69
N ASP A 431 -6.51 -23.09 -23.01
CA ASP A 431 -7.56 -23.85 -23.69
C ASP A 431 -7.48 -25.35 -23.39
N ASP A 432 -8.52 -26.11 -23.75
CA ASP A 432 -8.61 -27.55 -23.46
C ASP A 432 -7.46 -28.35 -24.12
N ASP A 433 -7.07 -27.99 -25.34
CA ASP A 433 -5.94 -28.59 -26.05
C ASP A 433 -4.61 -28.41 -25.32
N THR A 434 -4.38 -27.21 -24.77
CA THR A 434 -3.19 -26.90 -23.98
C THR A 434 -3.28 -27.56 -22.62
N TYR A 435 -4.46 -27.56 -21.99
CA TYR A 435 -4.70 -28.21 -20.72
C TYR A 435 -4.36 -29.70 -20.79
N ASP A 436 -4.98 -30.44 -21.72
CA ASP A 436 -4.75 -31.88 -21.90
C ASP A 436 -3.28 -32.23 -22.10
N LYS A 437 -2.55 -31.40 -22.87
CA LYS A 437 -1.11 -31.54 -23.07
C LYS A 437 -0.32 -31.21 -21.80
N TRP A 438 -0.65 -30.15 -21.07
CA TRP A 438 0.12 -29.74 -19.89
C TRP A 438 -0.13 -30.65 -18.68
N THR A 439 -1.28 -31.32 -18.63
CA THR A 439 -1.66 -32.27 -17.58
C THR A 439 -1.58 -33.73 -18.00
N GLU A 440 -0.92 -34.02 -19.14
CA GLU A 440 -0.77 -35.37 -19.70
C GLU A 440 -0.17 -36.36 -18.68
N ARG A 441 0.74 -35.89 -17.82
CA ARG A 441 1.37 -36.72 -16.78
C ARG A 441 0.42 -37.00 -15.62
N TYR A 442 -0.36 -35.99 -15.22
CA TYR A 442 -1.31 -36.04 -14.12
C TYR A 442 -2.20 -34.79 -14.15
N ARG A 443 -3.51 -34.97 -13.96
CA ARG A 443 -4.48 -33.87 -13.84
C ARG A 443 -4.55 -33.40 -12.39
N PRO A 444 -4.22 -32.13 -12.09
CA PRO A 444 -4.32 -31.59 -10.74
C PRO A 444 -5.74 -31.73 -10.18
N ALA A 445 -5.83 -32.09 -8.92
CA ALA A 445 -7.09 -32.29 -8.20
C ALA A 445 -7.08 -31.54 -6.87
N ALA A 446 -8.26 -31.42 -6.26
CA ALA A 446 -8.40 -30.84 -4.93
C ALA A 446 -7.55 -31.59 -3.91
N ASN A 447 -6.99 -30.85 -2.95
CA ASN A 447 -6.03 -31.29 -1.94
C ASN A 447 -4.64 -31.69 -2.45
N ASP A 448 -4.35 -31.55 -3.75
CA ASP A 448 -2.97 -31.63 -4.21
C ASP A 448 -2.19 -30.38 -3.75
N LEU A 449 -0.91 -30.56 -3.42
CA LEU A 449 -0.01 -29.48 -3.04
C LEU A 449 0.77 -28.98 -4.24
N ILE A 450 0.87 -27.67 -4.41
CA ILE A 450 1.73 -27.04 -5.42
C ILE A 450 2.92 -26.39 -4.75
N ILE A 451 4.12 -26.66 -5.25
CA ILE A 451 5.40 -26.20 -4.71
C ILE A 451 6.11 -25.35 -5.76
N THR A 452 6.55 -24.14 -5.39
CA THR A 452 7.35 -23.28 -6.26
C THR A 452 8.81 -23.68 -6.24
N ARG A 453 9.45 -23.71 -7.42
CA ARG A 453 10.89 -24.00 -7.52
C ARG A 453 11.78 -22.77 -7.50
N GLU A 454 11.25 -21.61 -7.88
CA GLU A 454 12.00 -20.37 -8.10
C GLU A 454 11.10 -19.15 -7.86
N ALA A 455 11.66 -18.09 -7.26
CA ALA A 455 11.11 -16.72 -7.18
C ALA A 455 9.59 -16.59 -6.82
N PRO A 456 9.19 -16.79 -5.54
CA PRO A 456 10.01 -17.24 -4.41
C PRO A 456 10.17 -18.77 -4.45
N MET A 457 11.30 -19.27 -3.99
CA MET A 457 11.59 -20.71 -3.95
C MET A 457 10.99 -21.32 -2.67
N GLY A 458 10.31 -22.47 -2.78
CA GLY A 458 9.82 -23.23 -1.63
C GLY A 458 8.46 -22.80 -1.08
N GLU A 459 7.74 -21.91 -1.76
CA GLU A 459 6.35 -21.63 -1.42
C GLU A 459 5.48 -22.84 -1.73
N VAL A 460 4.50 -23.11 -0.87
CA VAL A 460 3.59 -24.24 -1.02
C VAL A 460 2.16 -23.78 -0.79
N CYS A 461 1.20 -24.32 -1.53
CA CYS A 461 -0.23 -24.17 -1.24
C CYS A 461 -1.00 -25.46 -1.54
N LEU A 462 -2.20 -25.58 -0.99
CA LEU A 462 -3.17 -26.63 -1.35
C LEU A 462 -4.10 -26.13 -2.45
N LEU A 463 -4.48 -27.04 -3.36
CA LEU A 463 -5.55 -26.79 -4.32
C LEU A 463 -6.92 -27.02 -3.69
N ASP A 464 -7.87 -26.15 -4.03
CA ASP A 464 -9.29 -26.35 -3.79
C ASP A 464 -9.96 -27.08 -4.97
N ASP A 465 -11.28 -27.23 -4.90
CA ASP A 465 -12.13 -27.80 -5.96
C ASP A 465 -12.91 -26.74 -6.75
N GLN A 466 -12.58 -25.45 -6.58
CA GLN A 466 -13.34 -24.35 -7.20
C GLN A 466 -13.03 -24.20 -8.70
N TYR A 467 -11.82 -24.58 -9.13
CA TYR A 467 -11.37 -24.39 -10.50
C TYR A 467 -10.63 -25.62 -11.04
N THR A 468 -10.61 -25.74 -12.37
CA THR A 468 -9.73 -26.67 -13.07
C THR A 468 -8.34 -26.07 -13.17
N TYR A 469 -7.35 -26.66 -12.48
CA TYR A 469 -6.00 -26.11 -12.40
C TYR A 469 -5.01 -26.73 -13.39
N CYS A 470 -4.15 -25.91 -13.96
CA CYS A 470 -3.04 -26.27 -14.83
C CYS A 470 -1.72 -25.71 -14.29
N LEU A 471 -0.65 -26.50 -14.22
CA LEU A 471 0.65 -26.00 -13.75
C LEU A 471 1.41 -25.27 -14.85
N GLY A 472 1.79 -24.04 -14.57
CA GLY A 472 2.80 -23.29 -15.33
C GLY A 472 4.22 -23.74 -15.03
N GLN A 473 5.19 -23.02 -15.60
CA GLN A 473 6.61 -23.31 -15.40
C GLN A 473 7.03 -23.15 -13.93
N ARG A 474 8.09 -23.87 -13.54
CA ARG A 474 8.75 -23.76 -12.21
C ARG A 474 7.86 -24.16 -11.04
N LEU A 475 6.84 -24.98 -11.30
CA LEU A 475 5.98 -25.56 -10.28
C LEU A 475 6.14 -27.07 -10.25
N MET A 476 5.95 -27.66 -9.08
CA MET A 476 5.77 -29.10 -8.90
C MET A 476 4.48 -29.38 -8.15
N LEU A 477 3.91 -30.56 -8.39
CA LEU A 477 2.72 -31.04 -7.73
C LEU A 477 3.07 -32.23 -6.85
N ALA A 478 2.53 -32.26 -5.63
CA ALA A 478 2.56 -33.43 -4.74
C ALA A 478 1.12 -33.82 -4.36
N SER A 479 0.74 -35.05 -4.69
CA SER A 479 -0.59 -35.62 -4.43
C SER A 479 -0.47 -36.73 -3.40
N VAL A 480 -1.23 -36.69 -2.31
CA VAL A 480 -1.21 -37.74 -1.28
C VAL A 480 -2.22 -38.86 -1.58
N ILE A 481 -2.05 -40.02 -0.95
CA ILE A 481 -3.08 -41.07 -1.00
C ILE A 481 -4.21 -40.64 -0.06
N PRO A 482 -5.47 -40.59 -0.52
CA PRO A 482 -6.58 -40.21 0.34
C PRO A 482 -6.69 -41.12 1.57
N GLY A 483 -6.75 -40.50 2.75
CA GLY A 483 -6.88 -41.22 4.01
C GLY A 483 -5.58 -41.71 4.64
N THR A 484 -4.40 -41.40 4.10
CA THR A 484 -3.11 -41.77 4.70
C THR A 484 -2.36 -40.58 5.30
N ILE A 485 -1.96 -39.60 4.48
CA ILE A 485 -1.35 -38.34 4.92
C ILE A 485 -2.42 -37.25 4.87
N GLU A 486 -2.56 -36.49 5.94
CA GLU A 486 -3.42 -35.30 5.97
C GLU A 486 -2.76 -34.18 5.12
N PRO A 487 -3.36 -33.73 3.99
CA PRO A 487 -2.76 -32.74 3.11
C PRO A 487 -2.35 -31.44 3.81
N LYS A 488 -3.15 -30.99 4.80
CA LYS A 488 -2.83 -29.80 5.59
C LYS A 488 -1.62 -30.00 6.50
N PHE A 489 -1.45 -31.19 7.08
CA PHE A 489 -0.24 -31.51 7.84
C PHE A 489 1.00 -31.41 6.94
N LEU A 490 0.94 -32.01 5.75
CA LEU A 490 2.04 -31.94 4.79
C LEU A 490 2.33 -30.50 4.36
N LEU A 491 1.29 -29.68 4.16
CA LEU A 491 1.43 -28.24 3.90
C LEU A 491 2.19 -27.54 5.04
N TYR A 492 1.86 -27.78 6.31
CA TYR A 492 2.57 -27.16 7.42
C TYR A 492 4.03 -27.62 7.50
N SER A 493 4.27 -28.92 7.31
CA SER A 493 5.63 -29.46 7.27
C SER A 493 6.44 -28.81 6.16
N LEU A 494 5.89 -28.64 4.96
CA LEU A 494 6.60 -28.01 3.84
C LEU A 494 6.69 -26.47 3.96
N ARG A 495 6.06 -25.86 4.96
CA ARG A 495 6.15 -24.42 5.25
C ARG A 495 7.03 -24.09 6.46
N ASP A 496 7.59 -25.11 7.10
CA ASP A 496 8.52 -24.90 8.20
C ASP A 496 9.71 -24.05 7.72
N PRO A 497 10.12 -23.03 8.50
CA PRO A 497 11.22 -22.12 8.14
C PRO A 497 12.54 -22.81 7.80
N GLU A 498 12.78 -24.01 8.36
CA GLU A 498 13.98 -24.80 8.17
C GLU A 498 13.85 -25.84 7.04
N LEU A 499 12.85 -25.70 6.16
CA LEU A 499 12.66 -26.57 5.00
C LEU A 499 13.94 -26.76 4.18
N MET A 500 14.75 -25.71 4.03
CA MET A 500 15.99 -25.77 3.24
C MET A 500 17.03 -26.72 3.84
N ASP A 501 17.03 -26.93 5.15
CA ASP A 501 17.94 -27.88 5.80
C ASP A 501 17.51 -29.33 5.59
N ARG A 502 16.26 -29.54 5.18
CA ARG A 502 15.69 -30.85 4.82
C ARG A 502 15.83 -31.20 3.33
N VAL A 503 16.53 -30.36 2.57
CA VAL A 503 16.86 -30.61 1.16
C VAL A 503 18.18 -31.37 1.07
N GLN A 504 18.16 -32.57 0.49
CA GLN A 504 19.35 -33.42 0.40
C GLN A 504 20.38 -32.91 -0.64
N ASP A 505 19.90 -32.40 -1.78
CA ASP A 505 20.74 -31.85 -2.86
C ASP A 505 20.79 -30.31 -2.81
N LYS A 506 21.45 -29.74 -1.79
CA LYS A 506 21.55 -28.28 -1.63
C LYS A 506 22.19 -27.63 -2.89
N PRO A 507 21.61 -26.54 -3.44
CA PRO A 507 22.16 -25.89 -4.63
C PRO A 507 23.51 -25.22 -4.31
N VAL A 508 24.61 -25.85 -4.73
CA VAL A 508 25.97 -25.29 -4.63
C VAL A 508 26.21 -24.30 -5.78
N GLY A 509 26.46 -23.03 -5.46
CA GLY A 509 27.24 -22.13 -6.31
C GLY A 509 26.52 -21.36 -7.44
N SER A 510 25.27 -20.91 -7.27
CA SER A 510 24.69 -19.93 -8.20
C SER A 510 24.06 -18.74 -7.47
N THR A 511 24.13 -17.55 -8.07
CA THR A 511 23.59 -16.27 -7.55
C THR A 511 22.06 -16.27 -7.40
N VAL A 512 21.36 -17.26 -7.96
CA VAL A 512 19.90 -17.45 -7.84
C VAL A 512 19.64 -18.86 -7.34
N GLN A 513 19.17 -18.99 -6.09
CA GLN A 513 18.79 -20.28 -5.52
C GLN A 513 17.57 -20.85 -6.25
N HIS A 514 17.65 -22.11 -6.69
CA HIS A 514 16.56 -22.80 -7.37
C HIS A 514 16.42 -24.24 -6.84
N PHE A 515 15.18 -24.70 -6.68
CA PHE A 515 14.92 -26.13 -6.43
C PHE A 515 15.10 -26.93 -7.70
N ARG A 516 15.93 -27.96 -7.65
CA ARG A 516 15.94 -29.03 -8.66
C ARG A 516 14.73 -29.93 -8.45
N VAL A 517 14.25 -30.55 -9.53
CA VAL A 517 13.16 -31.54 -9.49
C VAL A 517 13.47 -32.65 -8.48
N GLY A 518 14.67 -33.25 -8.59
CA GLY A 518 15.11 -34.29 -7.66
C GLY A 518 15.23 -33.81 -6.21
N GLY A 519 15.56 -32.52 -5.99
CA GLY A 519 15.63 -31.95 -4.65
C GLY A 519 14.28 -31.84 -3.95
N ILE A 520 13.19 -31.60 -4.71
CA ILE A 520 11.82 -31.62 -4.17
C ILE A 520 11.37 -33.05 -3.88
N GLU A 521 11.71 -34.00 -4.76
CA GLU A 521 11.37 -35.41 -4.58
C GLU A 521 11.99 -36.01 -3.31
N THR A 522 13.21 -35.60 -2.98
CA THR A 522 13.98 -36.06 -1.81
C THR A 522 13.81 -35.21 -0.55
N LEU A 523 12.95 -34.18 -0.57
CA LEU A 523 12.64 -33.37 0.60
C LEU A 523 12.25 -34.25 1.78
N LEU A 524 12.89 -34.06 2.93
CA LEU A 524 12.61 -34.87 4.12
C LEU A 524 11.36 -34.37 4.86
N VAL A 525 10.44 -35.29 5.11
CA VAL A 525 9.18 -35.07 5.81
C VAL A 525 9.20 -35.90 7.10
N PRO A 526 9.00 -35.28 8.27
CA PRO A 526 8.76 -35.99 9.52
C PRO A 526 7.30 -36.46 9.55
N VAL A 527 7.08 -37.77 9.55
CA VAL A 527 5.75 -38.38 9.42
C VAL A 527 5.27 -38.88 10.80
N PRO A 528 4.16 -38.36 11.33
CA PRO A 528 3.44 -38.91 12.48
C PRO A 528 2.45 -40.01 12.04
N PRO A 529 1.92 -40.81 12.98
CA PRO A 529 0.71 -41.59 12.74
C PRO A 529 -0.48 -40.70 12.33
N LEU A 530 -1.39 -41.21 11.50
CA LEU A 530 -2.50 -40.44 10.93
C LEU A 530 -3.42 -39.79 11.97
N ALA A 531 -3.68 -40.48 13.08
CA ALA A 531 -4.50 -39.94 14.17
C ALA A 531 -3.87 -38.68 14.77
N GLU A 532 -2.55 -38.68 14.94
CA GLU A 532 -1.81 -37.53 15.44
C GLU A 532 -1.73 -36.39 14.41
N GLN A 533 -1.53 -36.70 13.12
CA GLN A 533 -1.58 -35.69 12.05
C GLN A 533 -2.87 -34.86 12.10
N LYS A 534 -4.02 -35.49 12.33
CA LYS A 534 -5.32 -34.81 12.47
C LYS A 534 -5.37 -33.93 13.72
N ARG A 535 -4.80 -34.36 14.85
CA ARG A 535 -4.71 -33.54 16.07
C ARG A 535 -3.82 -32.32 15.85
N ILE A 536 -2.65 -32.50 15.21
CA ILE A 536 -1.73 -31.42 14.86
C ILE A 536 -2.46 -30.41 13.96
N PHE A 537 -3.13 -30.89 12.92
CA PHE A 537 -3.92 -30.07 12.02
C PHE A 537 -4.92 -29.17 12.78
N VAL A 538 -5.76 -29.76 13.63
CA VAL A 538 -6.76 -29.00 14.40
C VAL A 538 -6.10 -27.97 15.31
N LYS A 539 -4.95 -28.29 15.91
CA LYS A 539 -4.23 -27.38 16.80
C LYS A 539 -3.60 -26.22 16.03
N VAL A 540 -2.92 -26.51 14.92
CA VAL A 540 -2.27 -25.50 14.07
C VAL A 540 -3.30 -24.56 13.48
N ASP A 541 -4.42 -25.04 12.93
CA ASP A 541 -5.47 -24.17 12.38
C ASP A 541 -6.02 -23.20 13.45
N LYS A 542 -6.22 -23.67 14.68
CA LYS A 542 -6.64 -22.80 15.81
C LYS A 542 -5.60 -21.73 16.14
N LEU A 543 -4.32 -22.10 16.19
CA LEU A 543 -3.23 -21.17 16.51
C LEU A 543 -3.00 -20.16 15.37
N MET A 544 -3.09 -20.60 14.11
CA MET A 544 -2.98 -19.71 12.95
C MET A 544 -4.12 -18.69 12.92
N ALA A 545 -5.35 -19.10 13.26
CA ALA A 545 -6.48 -18.18 13.39
C ALA A 545 -6.32 -17.18 14.55
N LEU A 546 -5.60 -17.55 15.63
CA LEU A 546 -5.22 -16.61 16.69
C LEU A 546 -4.18 -15.61 16.19
N CYS A 547 -3.15 -16.07 15.46
CA CYS A 547 -2.18 -15.17 14.82
C CYS A 547 -2.88 -14.19 13.86
N ASP A 548 -3.83 -14.66 13.05
CA ASP A 548 -4.61 -13.78 12.16
C ASP A 548 -5.34 -12.66 12.94
N ARG A 549 -5.89 -12.97 14.12
CA ARG A 549 -6.52 -11.97 14.99
C ARG A 549 -5.51 -10.99 15.59
N LEU A 550 -4.34 -11.47 16.02
CA LEU A 550 -3.27 -10.60 16.55
C LEU A 550 -2.76 -9.66 15.46
N GLU A 551 -2.56 -10.15 14.24
CA GLU A 551 -2.16 -9.33 13.09
C GLU A 551 -3.19 -8.24 12.79
N GLU A 552 -4.48 -8.57 12.89
CA GLU A 552 -5.55 -7.59 12.70
C GLU A 552 -5.60 -6.56 13.82
N GLN A 553 -5.46 -6.98 15.08
CA GLN A 553 -5.38 -6.07 16.23
C GLN A 553 -4.17 -5.13 16.14
N ALA A 554 -3.01 -5.63 15.71
CA ALA A 554 -1.82 -4.83 15.49
C ALA A 554 -2.06 -3.77 14.40
N ARG A 555 -2.63 -4.17 13.25
CA ARG A 555 -2.98 -3.24 12.16
C ARG A 555 -3.97 -2.17 12.60
N GLU A 556 -4.99 -2.56 13.36
CA GLU A 556 -6.02 -1.65 13.84
C GLU A 556 -5.45 -0.67 14.87
N GLY A 557 -4.59 -1.14 15.78
CA GLY A 557 -3.87 -0.27 16.72
C GLY A 557 -3.01 0.78 16.01
N GLU A 558 -2.27 0.38 14.97
CA GLU A 558 -1.51 1.30 14.13
C GLU A 558 -2.42 2.33 13.42
N ARG A 559 -3.55 1.89 12.87
CA ARG A 559 -4.51 2.77 12.19
C ARG A 559 -5.10 3.81 13.15
N LEU A 560 -5.64 3.37 14.29
CA LEU A 560 -6.23 4.25 15.30
C LEU A 560 -5.21 5.24 15.85
N GLY A 561 -3.96 4.80 16.08
CA GLY A 561 -2.86 5.69 16.46
C GLY A 561 -2.60 6.78 15.41
N ALA A 562 -2.54 6.41 14.13
CA ALA A 562 -2.33 7.35 13.04
C ALA A 562 -3.49 8.37 12.90
N GLU A 563 -4.73 7.94 13.11
CA GLU A 563 -5.94 8.78 13.07
C GLU A 563 -6.02 9.75 14.25
N LEU A 564 -5.79 9.26 15.48
CA LEU A 564 -5.74 10.11 16.67
C LEU A 564 -4.68 11.20 16.52
N MET A 565 -3.50 10.85 15.98
CA MET A 565 -2.45 11.81 15.70
C MET A 565 -2.85 12.84 14.64
N ALA A 566 -3.55 12.43 13.58
CA ALA A 566 -4.05 13.36 12.59
C ALA A 566 -5.10 14.32 13.18
N ALA A 567 -6.04 13.80 13.97
CA ALA A 567 -7.08 14.57 14.64
C ALA A 567 -6.50 15.60 15.62
N LEU A 568 -5.47 15.21 16.39
CA LEU A 568 -4.84 16.14 17.31
C LEU A 568 -4.05 17.24 16.58
N VAL A 569 -3.28 16.87 15.54
CA VAL A 569 -2.58 17.86 14.70
C VAL A 569 -3.58 18.86 14.12
N HIS A 570 -4.73 18.40 13.65
CA HIS A 570 -5.80 19.25 13.15
C HIS A 570 -6.34 20.21 14.23
N SER A 571 -6.71 19.68 15.41
CA SER A 571 -7.20 20.49 16.54
C SER A 571 -6.20 21.56 16.99
N LEU A 572 -4.90 21.28 16.97
CA LEU A 572 -3.86 22.23 17.37
C LEU A 572 -3.56 23.31 16.30
N THR A 573 -3.92 23.05 15.04
CA THR A 573 -3.57 23.92 13.90
C THR A 573 -4.72 24.77 13.38
N GLU A 574 -5.99 24.44 13.66
CA GLU A 574 -7.12 25.29 13.28
C GLU A 574 -7.15 26.62 14.06
N THR A 575 -7.46 27.72 13.36
CA THR A 575 -7.87 29.00 13.96
C THR A 575 -9.37 28.93 14.19
N ASP A 576 -9.81 29.15 15.42
CA ASP A 576 -11.20 29.51 15.72
C ASP A 576 -11.58 30.74 14.87
N PRO A 577 -12.55 30.66 13.94
CA PRO A 577 -12.87 31.76 13.03
C PRO A 577 -13.42 33.00 13.74
N ASP A 578 -13.90 32.85 14.98
CA ASP A 578 -14.75 33.83 15.64
C ASP A 578 -14.12 34.58 16.81
N GLY A 579 -12.79 34.53 16.98
CA GLY A 579 -12.08 35.44 17.91
C GLY A 579 -12.72 35.55 19.30
N GLY A 580 -13.25 34.44 19.84
CA GLY A 580 -13.90 34.36 21.14
C GLY A 580 -12.95 33.77 22.17
N GLY A 581 -12.82 34.42 23.32
CA GLY A 581 -11.85 34.06 24.36
C GLY A 581 -11.95 32.62 24.86
N ALA A 582 -10.81 32.16 25.38
CA ALA A 582 -10.57 30.92 26.11
C ALA A 582 -11.84 30.26 26.69
N ALA A 583 -12.26 29.15 26.08
CA ALA A 583 -12.87 28.09 26.87
C ALA A 583 -11.73 27.41 27.64
N GLU A 584 -11.73 27.55 28.96
CA GLU A 584 -10.84 26.75 29.81
C GLU A 584 -10.99 25.27 29.45
N PRO A 585 -9.88 24.51 29.31
CA PRO A 585 -9.99 23.08 29.14
C PRO A 585 -10.64 22.50 30.41
N ALA A 586 -11.83 21.96 30.27
CA ALA A 586 -12.45 21.15 31.31
C ALA A 586 -11.45 20.07 31.74
N SER A 587 -11.18 20.03 33.04
CA SER A 587 -10.24 19.11 33.66
C SER A 587 -10.56 17.66 33.33
N LEU A 588 -9.85 17.07 32.35
CA LEU A 588 -9.83 15.63 32.10
C LEU A 588 -8.89 14.89 33.08
N ALA A 589 -8.82 15.35 34.33
CA ALA A 589 -7.86 14.86 35.32
C ALA A 589 -8.41 13.83 36.30
N GLU A 590 -9.67 13.38 36.20
CA GLU A 590 -10.25 12.48 37.22
C GLU A 590 -10.65 11.07 36.77
N ASP A 591 -10.62 10.70 35.49
CA ASP A 591 -10.96 9.32 35.05
C ASP A 591 -9.77 8.49 34.52
N ALA A 592 -8.54 8.90 34.81
CA ALA A 592 -7.33 8.16 34.41
C ALA A 592 -6.96 6.98 35.35
N SER A 593 -7.79 6.61 36.33
CA SER A 593 -7.50 5.51 37.27
C SER A 593 -8.25 4.20 37.00
N ALA A 594 -8.90 4.02 35.84
CA ALA A 594 -9.76 2.84 35.61
C ALA A 594 -9.60 2.12 34.25
N ILE A 595 -8.45 2.23 33.58
CA ILE A 595 -8.14 1.32 32.45
C ILE A 595 -7.12 0.29 32.93
N THR A 596 -7.62 -0.71 33.65
CA THR A 596 -6.90 -1.97 33.86
C THR A 596 -7.27 -2.92 32.72
N ALA A 597 -6.25 -3.58 32.15
CA ALA A 597 -6.39 -4.62 31.13
C ALA A 597 -7.50 -5.63 31.49
N PRO A 598 -8.26 -6.16 30.50
CA PRO A 598 -9.27 -7.17 30.78
C PRO A 598 -8.59 -8.44 31.31
N LYS A 599 -8.81 -8.73 32.60
CA LYS A 599 -8.45 -10.00 33.23
C LYS A 599 -9.21 -11.13 32.54
N LEU A 600 -8.50 -12.13 32.05
CA LEU A 600 -9.07 -13.45 31.77
C LEU A 600 -9.68 -14.01 33.06
N ALA A 601 -11.00 -14.20 33.07
CA ALA A 601 -11.70 -14.96 34.09
C ALA A 601 -11.88 -16.41 33.64
N ASN A 602 -11.30 -17.33 34.39
CA ASN A 602 -11.54 -18.77 34.29
C ASN A 602 -12.92 -19.14 34.87
N GLY A 603 -13.63 -20.02 34.15
CA GLY A 603 -14.48 -21.08 34.73
C GLY A 603 -15.86 -20.68 35.28
N ASN A 604 -16.92 -20.95 34.51
CA ASN A 604 -17.91 -22.00 34.82
C ASN A 604 -19.06 -21.97 33.81
N ALA A 605 -19.44 -23.17 33.35
CA ALA A 605 -20.67 -23.39 32.59
C ALA A 605 -21.91 -23.02 33.44
N PRO A 606 -22.98 -22.57 32.78
CA PRO A 606 -24.29 -23.05 33.18
C PRO A 606 -25.13 -23.56 32.00
N GLU A 607 -26.04 -24.44 32.39
CA GLU A 607 -26.93 -25.30 31.63
C GLU A 607 -27.86 -24.58 30.64
N THR A 608 -28.21 -25.32 29.59
CA THR A 608 -29.33 -25.06 28.68
C THR A 608 -30.67 -24.98 29.41
N PRO A 609 -31.62 -24.21 28.85
CA PRO A 609 -32.96 -24.74 28.70
C PRO A 609 -33.44 -24.71 27.24
N GLU A 610 -34.02 -25.84 26.85
CA GLU A 610 -34.75 -26.06 25.62
C GLU A 610 -35.98 -25.13 25.49
N THR A 611 -36.21 -24.59 24.31
CA THR A 611 -37.58 -24.42 23.79
C THR A 611 -37.60 -24.74 22.29
N LYS A 612 -38.34 -25.80 21.97
CA LYS A 612 -38.70 -26.27 20.63
C LYS A 612 -39.53 -25.21 19.90
N SER A 613 -39.26 -25.00 18.61
CA SER A 613 -40.32 -24.72 17.64
C SER A 613 -39.99 -25.35 16.29
N THR A 614 -40.79 -26.34 15.96
CA THR A 614 -40.96 -27.07 14.70
C THR A 614 -41.28 -26.13 13.52
N PHE A 615 -40.79 -26.42 12.32
CA PHE A 615 -41.65 -26.66 11.14
C PHE A 615 -40.86 -27.31 9.99
N ALA A 616 -41.46 -28.36 9.43
CA ALA A 616 -40.95 -29.21 8.35
C ALA A 616 -41.14 -28.57 6.95
N PRO A 617 -40.46 -29.09 5.90
CA PRO A 617 -40.40 -28.45 4.59
C PRO A 617 -41.58 -28.87 3.72
N SER A 618 -42.20 -27.91 3.03
CA SER A 618 -43.16 -28.20 1.96
C SER A 618 -42.47 -28.08 0.59
N LYS A 619 -42.45 -29.20 -0.14
CA LYS A 619 -42.12 -29.27 -1.56
C LYS A 619 -43.37 -28.89 -2.37
N SER A 620 -43.21 -28.00 -3.35
CA SER A 620 -43.96 -28.08 -4.61
C SER A 620 -43.03 -27.63 -5.73
N GLY A 621 -42.69 -28.55 -6.62
CA GLY A 621 -41.81 -28.32 -7.73
C GLY A 621 -42.49 -27.57 -8.88
N THR A 622 -41.68 -26.84 -9.64
CA THR A 622 -41.87 -26.70 -11.08
C THR A 622 -40.48 -26.64 -11.71
N THR A 623 -40.26 -27.53 -12.67
CA THR A 623 -39.00 -27.74 -13.41
C THR A 623 -38.72 -26.63 -14.42
N ALA A 624 -37.46 -26.15 -14.40
CA ALA A 624 -36.54 -25.67 -15.47
C ALA A 624 -37.10 -25.03 -16.77
N PRO A 625 -36.40 -24.04 -17.36
CA PRO A 625 -35.17 -24.34 -18.11
C PRO A 625 -34.03 -23.31 -17.95
N GLY A 626 -32.80 -23.80 -18.12
CA GLY A 626 -31.62 -22.94 -18.30
C GLY A 626 -31.72 -22.07 -19.56
N LEU A 627 -31.01 -20.94 -19.56
CA LEU A 627 -30.83 -20.13 -20.75
C LEU A 627 -29.36 -19.87 -21.04
N ALA A 628 -29.02 -20.16 -22.29
CA ALA A 628 -27.80 -19.85 -23.00
C ALA A 628 -27.35 -18.38 -22.84
N LEU A 629 -26.03 -18.17 -22.78
CA LEU A 629 -25.39 -16.89 -23.11
C LEU A 629 -25.67 -16.57 -24.58
N SER A 630 -26.78 -15.88 -24.85
CA SER A 630 -27.11 -15.38 -26.19
C SER A 630 -26.20 -14.21 -26.55
N VAL A 631 -25.89 -14.09 -27.83
CA VAL A 631 -24.95 -13.18 -28.51
C VAL A 631 -25.19 -11.67 -28.29
N ASP A 632 -26.15 -11.26 -27.44
CA ASP A 632 -26.75 -9.92 -27.46
C ASP A 632 -26.10 -8.87 -26.51
N THR A 633 -25.58 -9.25 -25.33
CA THR A 633 -25.09 -8.25 -24.34
C THR A 633 -23.82 -7.50 -24.78
N LYS A 634 -22.93 -8.16 -25.53
CA LYS A 634 -21.67 -7.54 -26.00
C LYS A 634 -21.90 -6.62 -27.20
N PHE A 635 -22.86 -6.94 -28.05
CA PHE A 635 -23.22 -6.11 -29.19
C PHE A 635 -23.95 -4.85 -28.72
N GLN A 636 -24.90 -4.97 -27.80
CA GLN A 636 -25.55 -3.83 -27.15
C GLN A 636 -24.52 -2.90 -26.48
N GLU A 637 -23.53 -3.46 -25.77
CA GLU A 637 -22.43 -2.66 -25.22
C GLU A 637 -21.61 -1.94 -26.32
N ALA A 638 -21.38 -2.57 -27.46
CA ALA A 638 -20.69 -1.94 -28.59
C ALA A 638 -21.48 -0.76 -29.17
N VAL A 639 -22.81 -0.89 -29.25
CA VAL A 639 -23.71 0.18 -29.71
C VAL A 639 -23.71 1.34 -28.72
N LEU A 640 -23.79 1.07 -27.40
CA LEU A 640 -23.70 2.11 -26.38
C LEU A 640 -22.35 2.85 -26.40
N VAL A 641 -21.24 2.13 -26.58
CA VAL A 641 -19.91 2.73 -26.75
C VAL A 641 -19.88 3.65 -27.98
N ALA A 642 -20.43 3.21 -29.12
CA ALA A 642 -20.49 4.02 -30.34
C ALA A 642 -21.33 5.30 -30.13
N ALA A 643 -22.45 5.21 -29.42
CA ALA A 643 -23.29 6.36 -29.06
C ALA A 643 -22.53 7.37 -28.19
N ILE A 644 -21.86 6.91 -27.12
CA ILE A 644 -21.08 7.76 -26.21
C ILE A 644 -19.97 8.47 -26.97
N VAL A 645 -19.17 7.72 -27.75
CA VAL A 645 -18.03 8.31 -28.49
C VAL A 645 -18.50 9.33 -29.52
N SER A 646 -19.61 9.06 -30.23
CA SER A 646 -20.20 10.00 -31.18
C SER A 646 -20.68 11.28 -30.50
N THR A 647 -21.37 11.14 -29.38
CA THR A 647 -21.90 12.28 -28.63
C THR A 647 -20.77 13.16 -28.07
N PHE A 648 -19.75 12.56 -27.45
CA PHE A 648 -18.60 13.30 -26.92
C PHE A 648 -17.82 14.02 -28.03
N PHE A 649 -17.67 13.37 -29.19
CA PHE A 649 -16.98 13.96 -30.33
C PHE A 649 -17.77 15.12 -30.94
N GLN A 650 -19.09 15.01 -31.06
CA GLN A 650 -19.94 16.12 -31.54
C GLN A 650 -19.97 17.30 -30.56
N ALA A 651 -19.93 17.03 -29.26
CA ALA A 651 -20.02 18.05 -28.21
C ALA A 651 -18.72 18.82 -27.94
N GLY A 652 -17.58 18.40 -28.50
CA GLY A 652 -16.28 19.02 -28.20
C GLY A 652 -15.08 18.63 -29.06
N GLY A 653 -15.25 17.81 -30.11
CA GLY A 653 -14.24 17.46 -31.12
C GLY A 653 -13.00 16.69 -30.63
N GLU A 654 -12.87 16.42 -29.33
CA GLU A 654 -11.69 15.76 -28.74
C GLU A 654 -11.93 14.25 -28.54
N PRO A 655 -10.92 13.39 -28.79
CA PRO A 655 -10.99 11.96 -28.53
C PRO A 655 -11.21 11.62 -27.04
N ILE A 656 -12.13 10.69 -26.75
CA ILE A 656 -12.36 10.21 -25.37
C ILE A 656 -11.39 9.07 -25.04
N GLY A 657 -10.58 9.25 -23.99
CA GLY A 657 -9.64 8.23 -23.53
C GLY A 657 -10.33 7.01 -22.91
N ASN A 658 -9.67 5.84 -22.96
CA ASN A 658 -10.21 4.56 -22.44
C ASN A 658 -10.72 4.64 -20.99
N PHE A 659 -9.99 5.35 -20.12
CA PHE A 659 -10.36 5.51 -18.71
C PHE A 659 -11.72 6.20 -18.54
N ARG A 660 -11.96 7.29 -19.29
CA ARG A 660 -13.24 8.01 -19.27
C ARG A 660 -14.33 7.22 -19.97
N LEU A 661 -14.02 6.57 -21.08
CA LEU A 661 -14.98 5.78 -21.84
C LEU A 661 -15.55 4.61 -21.02
N GLN A 662 -14.72 3.91 -20.25
CA GLN A 662 -15.20 2.82 -19.40
C GLN A 662 -16.16 3.31 -18.30
N LYS A 663 -15.87 4.47 -17.71
CA LYS A 663 -16.76 5.08 -16.72
C LYS A 663 -18.01 5.69 -17.33
N ALA A 664 -17.91 6.18 -18.57
CA ALA A 664 -19.05 6.69 -19.30
C ALA A 664 -20.07 5.58 -19.57
N VAL A 665 -19.61 4.37 -19.92
CA VAL A 665 -20.48 3.20 -20.06
C VAL A 665 -21.13 2.83 -18.73
N TYR A 666 -20.36 2.84 -17.62
CA TYR A 666 -20.89 2.61 -16.28
C TYR A 666 -22.02 3.61 -15.93
N PHE A 667 -21.77 4.91 -16.07
CA PHE A 667 -22.75 5.95 -15.73
C PHE A 667 -23.97 5.94 -16.64
N ALA A 668 -23.80 5.64 -17.94
CA ALA A 668 -24.91 5.49 -18.87
C ALA A 668 -25.85 4.36 -18.42
N ARG A 669 -25.30 3.21 -18.02
CA ARG A 669 -26.09 2.07 -17.54
C ARG A 669 -26.75 2.36 -16.18
N ARG A 670 -26.04 3.00 -15.26
CA ARG A 670 -26.61 3.49 -13.99
C ARG A 670 -27.82 4.40 -14.21
N GLN A 671 -27.74 5.33 -15.17
CA GLN A 671 -28.85 6.22 -15.52
C GLN A 671 -30.01 5.51 -16.25
N MET A 672 -29.74 4.37 -16.88
CA MET A 672 -30.77 3.47 -17.40
C MET A 672 -31.48 2.64 -16.32
N GLY A 673 -31.04 2.75 -15.06
CA GLY A 673 -31.63 2.03 -13.93
C GLY A 673 -30.99 0.68 -13.65
N GLU A 674 -29.89 0.33 -14.32
CA GLU A 674 -29.11 -0.87 -13.98
C GLU A 674 -28.41 -0.64 -12.62
N HIS A 675 -28.41 -1.68 -11.78
CA HIS A 675 -27.71 -1.70 -10.50
C HIS A 675 -26.37 -2.45 -10.60
N VAL A 676 -25.42 -2.16 -9.70
CA VAL A 676 -24.07 -2.76 -9.74
C VAL A 676 -24.11 -4.30 -9.74
N GLY A 677 -25.06 -4.92 -9.02
CA GLY A 677 -25.24 -6.37 -9.00
C GLY A 677 -25.58 -7.00 -10.36
N GLU A 678 -26.12 -6.21 -11.29
CA GLU A 678 -26.55 -6.66 -12.63
C GLU A 678 -25.45 -6.49 -13.69
N MET A 679 -24.48 -5.61 -13.45
CA MET A 679 -23.52 -5.19 -14.47
C MET A 679 -22.28 -6.10 -14.61
N ALA A 680 -22.01 -7.00 -13.65
CA ALA A 680 -20.79 -7.82 -13.58
C ALA A 680 -19.46 -7.01 -13.64
N TYR A 681 -19.44 -5.79 -13.10
CA TYR A 681 -18.24 -4.94 -13.05
C TYR A 681 -17.38 -5.36 -11.85
N LEU A 682 -16.07 -5.49 -12.09
CA LEU A 682 -15.09 -5.75 -11.03
C LEU A 682 -14.64 -4.44 -10.38
N LYS A 683 -14.35 -4.51 -9.10
CA LYS A 683 -13.58 -3.49 -8.41
C LYS A 683 -12.12 -3.57 -8.87
N LYS A 684 -11.64 -2.52 -9.56
CA LYS A 684 -10.23 -2.36 -9.96
C LYS A 684 -9.70 -0.98 -9.57
N ALA A 685 -8.38 -0.85 -9.45
CA ALA A 685 -7.71 0.38 -9.04
C ALA A 685 -8.10 1.64 -9.86
N ALA A 686 -8.57 1.50 -11.10
CA ALA A 686 -9.01 2.63 -11.95
C ALA A 686 -10.51 2.95 -11.86
N GLY A 687 -11.31 2.23 -11.07
CA GLY A 687 -12.77 2.38 -10.99
C GLY A 687 -13.52 1.06 -11.14
N PRO A 688 -14.86 1.09 -11.18
CA PRO A 688 -15.64 -0.05 -11.62
C PRO A 688 -15.20 -0.42 -13.04
N TYR A 689 -14.76 -1.66 -13.22
CA TYR A 689 -14.11 -2.13 -14.44
C TYR A 689 -14.89 -3.29 -15.02
N ASN A 690 -15.39 -3.13 -16.24
CA ASN A 690 -15.94 -4.25 -16.97
C ASN A 690 -14.81 -5.04 -17.68
N PRO A 691 -14.57 -6.32 -17.30
CA PRO A 691 -13.57 -7.16 -17.97
C PRO A 691 -13.88 -7.42 -19.44
N SER A 692 -15.16 -7.41 -19.84
CA SER A 692 -15.53 -7.65 -21.23
C SER A 692 -15.14 -6.50 -22.15
N MET A 693 -15.17 -5.23 -21.70
CA MET A 693 -15.12 -4.06 -22.58
C MET A 693 -13.91 -3.99 -23.54
N LYS A 694 -12.72 -4.44 -23.13
CA LYS A 694 -11.46 -4.10 -23.83
C LYS A 694 -10.96 -5.14 -24.84
N TYR A 695 -11.03 -6.44 -24.53
CA TYR A 695 -10.40 -7.49 -25.34
C TYR A 695 -11.41 -8.37 -26.09
N SER A 696 -12.66 -8.43 -25.64
CA SER A 696 -13.70 -9.29 -26.26
C SER A 696 -15.14 -8.75 -26.10
N GLY A 697 -15.32 -7.45 -25.87
CA GLY A 697 -16.60 -6.79 -25.60
C GLY A 697 -16.75 -5.48 -26.35
N GLY A 698 -17.55 -4.54 -25.83
CA GLY A 698 -18.11 -3.44 -26.62
C GLY A 698 -17.10 -2.60 -27.42
N ILE A 699 -15.96 -2.23 -26.84
CA ILE A 699 -14.94 -1.41 -27.54
C ILE A 699 -14.28 -2.21 -28.67
N ALA A 700 -13.97 -3.48 -28.43
CA ALA A 700 -13.35 -4.34 -29.44
C ALA A 700 -14.30 -4.58 -30.63
N ILE A 701 -15.57 -4.85 -30.36
CA ILE A 701 -16.61 -5.06 -31.38
C ILE A 701 -16.84 -3.77 -32.19
N ALA A 702 -16.96 -2.62 -31.51
CA ALA A 702 -17.17 -1.35 -32.18
C ALA A 702 -15.95 -0.92 -33.03
N LYS A 703 -14.73 -1.28 -32.63
CA LYS A 703 -13.54 -1.13 -33.48
C LYS A 703 -13.54 -2.09 -34.67
N GLN A 704 -13.90 -3.36 -34.46
CA GLN A 704 -13.97 -4.36 -35.53
C GLN A 704 -15.02 -3.98 -36.59
N LYS A 705 -16.14 -3.40 -36.17
CA LYS A 705 -17.19 -2.83 -37.03
C LYS A 705 -16.87 -1.43 -37.54
N ASN A 706 -15.68 -0.90 -37.23
CA ASN A 706 -15.21 0.41 -37.69
C ASN A 706 -16.15 1.57 -37.30
N TRP A 707 -16.91 1.41 -36.21
CA TRP A 707 -17.69 2.45 -35.56
C TRP A 707 -16.83 3.38 -34.71
N LEU A 708 -15.64 2.90 -34.32
CA LEU A 708 -14.63 3.63 -33.57
C LEU A 708 -13.29 3.57 -34.28
N ARG A 709 -12.53 4.67 -34.21
CA ARG A 709 -11.11 4.67 -34.55
C ARG A 709 -10.31 5.42 -33.50
N GLU A 710 -9.04 5.08 -33.36
CA GLU A 710 -8.15 5.81 -32.46
C GLU A 710 -7.67 7.11 -33.11
N ALA A 711 -7.64 8.18 -32.33
CA ALA A 711 -7.11 9.47 -32.74
C ALA A 711 -6.35 10.11 -31.58
N ARG A 712 -5.37 10.95 -31.92
CA ARG A 712 -4.59 11.71 -30.97
C ARG A 712 -5.24 13.08 -30.75
N GLY A 713 -5.63 13.34 -29.51
CA GLY A 713 -6.14 14.63 -29.06
C GLY A 713 -5.13 15.40 -28.22
N ARG A 714 -5.59 16.49 -27.61
CA ARG A 714 -4.78 17.38 -26.76
C ARG A 714 -4.15 16.67 -25.55
N PHE A 715 -4.84 15.66 -25.03
CA PHE A 715 -4.47 14.95 -23.80
C PHE A 715 -3.96 13.52 -24.03
N GLY A 716 -3.65 13.15 -25.29
CA GLY A 716 -3.14 11.83 -25.66
C GLY A 716 -4.05 11.08 -26.64
N PHE A 717 -3.92 9.75 -26.68
CA PHE A 717 -4.73 8.90 -27.56
C PHE A 717 -6.11 8.60 -26.95
N GLY A 718 -7.15 8.67 -27.77
CA GLY A 718 -8.52 8.32 -27.41
C GLY A 718 -9.32 7.82 -28.62
N HIS A 719 -10.62 7.61 -28.42
CA HIS A 719 -11.53 7.14 -29.46
C HIS A 719 -12.33 8.28 -30.04
N VAL A 720 -12.50 8.25 -31.36
CA VAL A 720 -13.40 9.11 -32.13
C VAL A 720 -14.28 8.23 -33.04
N PRO A 721 -15.37 8.77 -33.60
CA PRO A 721 -16.19 8.03 -34.55
C PRO A 721 -15.37 7.52 -35.74
N GLY A 722 -15.57 6.23 -36.05
CA GLY A 722 -15.02 5.57 -37.22
C GLY A 722 -15.83 5.84 -38.49
N ALA A 723 -15.39 5.29 -39.62
CA ALA A 723 -16.02 5.58 -40.91
C ALA A 723 -17.45 5.03 -41.01
N ASP A 724 -17.71 3.91 -40.34
CA ASP A 724 -18.96 3.16 -40.45
C ASP A 724 -19.86 3.36 -39.22
N VAL A 725 -19.60 4.40 -38.42
CA VAL A 725 -20.38 4.71 -37.20
C VAL A 725 -21.88 4.92 -37.49
N GLY A 726 -22.22 5.33 -38.72
CA GLY A 726 -23.61 5.49 -39.16
C GLY A 726 -24.42 4.20 -39.02
N ASP A 727 -23.80 3.03 -39.20
CA ASP A 727 -24.43 1.71 -39.08
C ASP A 727 -24.88 1.40 -37.64
N ALA A 728 -24.33 2.09 -36.64
CA ALA A 728 -24.76 1.93 -35.26
C ALA A 728 -26.06 2.70 -34.96
N SER A 729 -26.40 3.74 -35.74
CA SER A 729 -27.47 4.70 -35.40
C SER A 729 -28.84 4.03 -35.25
N GLU A 730 -29.19 3.11 -36.15
CA GLU A 730 -30.46 2.35 -36.08
C GLU A 730 -30.56 1.51 -34.79
N TRP A 731 -29.42 0.95 -34.34
CA TRP A 731 -29.35 0.21 -33.08
C TRP A 731 -29.35 1.12 -31.85
N VAL A 732 -28.73 2.30 -31.95
CA VAL A 732 -28.77 3.32 -30.88
C VAL A 732 -30.20 3.74 -30.61
N ASP A 733 -30.99 3.94 -31.66
CA ASP A 733 -32.42 4.27 -31.55
C ASP A 733 -33.21 3.08 -30.99
N THR A 734 -32.96 1.87 -31.51
CA THR A 734 -33.63 0.63 -31.07
C THR A 734 -33.42 0.35 -29.58
N TYR A 735 -32.21 0.55 -29.07
CA TYR A 735 -31.89 0.34 -27.65
C TYR A 735 -32.09 1.59 -26.78
N GLY A 736 -32.48 2.72 -27.38
CA GLY A 736 -32.69 3.98 -26.66
C GLY A 736 -31.41 4.58 -26.05
N TYR A 737 -30.23 4.29 -26.63
CA TYR A 737 -28.94 4.71 -26.08
C TYR A 737 -28.55 6.17 -26.38
N GLU A 738 -29.34 6.89 -27.19
CA GLU A 738 -29.10 8.30 -27.46
C GLU A 738 -29.22 9.15 -26.19
N THR A 739 -30.29 8.93 -25.41
CA THR A 739 -30.55 9.66 -24.16
C THR A 739 -29.44 9.47 -23.12
N PRO A 740 -29.01 8.24 -22.79
CA PRO A 740 -27.92 8.05 -21.83
C PRO A 740 -26.56 8.51 -22.34
N ALA A 741 -26.26 8.35 -23.62
CA ALA A 741 -25.02 8.90 -24.19
C ALA A 741 -24.96 10.43 -24.07
N ARG A 742 -26.07 11.13 -24.39
CA ARG A 742 -26.21 12.58 -24.22
C ARG A 742 -26.08 13.00 -22.76
N TRP A 743 -26.78 12.32 -21.86
CA TRP A 743 -26.75 12.62 -20.44
C TRP A 743 -25.33 12.54 -19.86
N VAL A 744 -24.57 11.47 -20.18
CA VAL A 744 -23.19 11.33 -19.71
C VAL A 744 -22.29 12.43 -20.28
N ALA A 745 -22.46 12.80 -21.55
CA ALA A 745 -21.69 13.88 -22.15
C ALA A 745 -21.97 15.23 -21.47
N GLU A 746 -23.23 15.56 -21.19
CA GLU A 746 -23.64 16.82 -20.55
C GLU A 746 -23.07 16.96 -19.13
N HIS A 747 -23.14 15.90 -18.33
CA HIS A 747 -22.79 15.95 -16.91
C HIS A 747 -21.30 15.77 -16.64
N PHE A 748 -20.56 15.07 -17.52
CA PHE A 748 -19.19 14.67 -17.22
C PHE A 748 -18.11 15.17 -18.19
N ARG A 749 -18.44 15.73 -19.37
CA ARG A 749 -17.41 16.12 -20.36
C ARG A 749 -16.37 17.11 -19.82
N TYR A 750 -16.78 18.02 -18.94
CA TYR A 750 -15.90 19.04 -18.36
C TYR A 750 -15.25 18.64 -17.03
N LYS A 751 -15.62 17.48 -16.47
CA LYS A 751 -15.04 16.97 -15.23
C LYS A 751 -13.60 16.48 -15.45
N LYS A 752 -12.75 16.69 -14.45
CA LYS A 752 -11.37 16.17 -14.40
C LYS A 752 -11.36 14.67 -14.13
N ASN A 753 -10.25 13.99 -14.44
CA ASN A 753 -10.18 12.53 -14.31
C ASN A 753 -10.41 12.06 -12.87
N GLU A 754 -9.99 12.86 -11.90
CA GLU A 754 -10.16 12.62 -10.47
C GLU A 754 -11.64 12.66 -10.07
N GLU A 755 -12.42 13.59 -10.61
CA GLU A 755 -13.88 13.67 -10.37
C GLU A 755 -14.60 12.46 -10.99
N TRP A 756 -14.21 12.05 -12.20
CA TRP A 756 -14.72 10.81 -12.81
C TRP A 756 -14.40 9.59 -11.93
N GLU A 757 -13.19 9.50 -11.38
CA GLU A 757 -12.78 8.38 -10.53
C GLU A 757 -13.48 8.37 -9.18
N THR A 758 -13.63 9.54 -8.58
CA THR A 758 -14.31 9.73 -7.29
C THR A 758 -15.76 9.33 -7.42
N LEU A 759 -16.53 9.96 -8.32
CA LEU A 759 -17.96 9.69 -8.47
C LEU A 759 -18.25 8.23 -8.81
N ALA A 760 -17.46 7.61 -9.70
CA ALA A 760 -17.67 6.20 -10.06
C ALA A 760 -17.30 5.25 -8.91
N THR A 761 -16.32 5.60 -8.08
CA THR A 761 -15.91 4.77 -6.93
C THR A 761 -16.95 4.88 -5.81
N ILE A 762 -17.43 6.09 -5.51
CA ILE A 762 -18.42 6.33 -4.46
C ILE A 762 -19.80 5.78 -4.86
N ASP A 763 -20.30 6.06 -6.06
CA ASP A 763 -21.60 5.52 -6.52
C ASP A 763 -21.59 3.98 -6.53
N TYR A 764 -20.51 3.34 -6.99
CA TYR A 764 -20.43 1.89 -6.96
C TYR A 764 -20.40 1.32 -5.53
N ALA A 765 -19.70 1.99 -4.61
CA ALA A 765 -19.66 1.59 -3.21
C ALA A 765 -21.06 1.70 -2.56
N VAL A 766 -21.77 2.80 -2.80
CA VAL A 766 -23.16 3.02 -2.37
C VAL A 766 -24.06 1.91 -2.89
N GLU A 767 -24.03 1.64 -4.19
CA GLU A 767 -24.88 0.61 -4.82
C GLU A 767 -24.57 -0.78 -4.28
N HIS A 768 -23.29 -1.12 -4.08
CA HIS A 768 -22.91 -2.41 -3.55
C HIS A 768 -23.33 -2.57 -2.08
N LEU A 769 -23.15 -1.56 -1.24
CA LEU A 769 -23.62 -1.59 0.16
C LEU A 769 -25.14 -1.75 0.24
N ASN A 770 -25.88 -1.04 -0.62
CA ASN A 770 -27.33 -1.21 -0.75
C ASN A 770 -27.73 -2.66 -1.11
N THR A 771 -26.99 -3.33 -2.00
CA THR A 771 -27.26 -4.75 -2.34
C THR A 771 -27.04 -5.71 -1.17
N LEU A 772 -26.21 -5.32 -0.20
CA LEU A 772 -25.96 -6.07 1.03
C LEU A 772 -26.96 -5.71 2.15
N GLY A 773 -27.90 -4.79 1.91
CA GLY A 773 -28.83 -4.29 2.92
C GLY A 773 -28.18 -3.40 3.98
N ILE A 774 -27.03 -2.81 3.68
CA ILE A 774 -26.29 -1.90 4.55
C ILE A 774 -26.60 -0.46 4.08
N GLU A 775 -27.07 0.41 4.99
CA GLU A 775 -27.43 1.80 4.67
C GLU A 775 -26.16 2.68 4.56
N PRO A 776 -25.74 3.08 3.35
CA PRO A 776 -24.42 3.64 3.13
C PRO A 776 -24.30 5.07 3.69
N ASP A 777 -23.28 5.27 4.53
CA ASP A 777 -22.77 6.57 4.96
C ASP A 777 -21.29 6.72 4.57
N ALA A 778 -20.72 7.92 4.79
CA ALA A 778 -19.33 8.18 4.43
C ALA A 778 -18.32 7.24 5.10
N ALA A 779 -18.53 6.90 6.38
CA ALA A 779 -17.66 6.02 7.13
C ALA A 779 -17.71 4.58 6.56
N GLN A 780 -18.90 4.07 6.26
CA GLN A 780 -19.10 2.75 5.68
C GLN A 780 -18.56 2.64 4.26
N ILE A 781 -18.66 3.70 3.46
CA ILE A 781 -18.07 3.74 2.12
C ILE A 781 -16.55 3.76 2.21
N LEU A 782 -15.96 4.55 3.12
CA LEU A 782 -14.52 4.54 3.34
C LEU A 782 -14.04 3.17 3.83
N GLN A 783 -14.78 2.54 4.75
CA GLN A 783 -14.50 1.19 5.22
C GLN A 783 -14.60 0.18 4.07
N TYR A 784 -15.63 0.27 3.24
CA TYR A 784 -15.81 -0.58 2.06
C TYR A 784 -14.63 -0.43 1.08
N ILE A 785 -14.20 0.80 0.81
CA ILE A 785 -13.04 1.09 -0.06
C ILE A 785 -11.74 0.58 0.59
N ALA A 786 -11.56 0.76 1.90
CA ALA A 786 -10.38 0.34 2.65
C ALA A 786 -10.24 -1.19 2.73
N SER A 787 -11.36 -1.91 2.80
CA SER A 787 -11.41 -3.37 2.87
C SER A 787 -10.97 -4.07 1.58
N ASP A 788 -10.95 -3.35 0.45
CA ASP A 788 -10.58 -3.87 -0.85
C ASP A 788 -9.13 -3.47 -1.20
N PRO A 789 -8.18 -4.42 -1.30
CA PRO A 789 -6.77 -4.11 -1.57
C PRO A 789 -6.53 -3.33 -2.87
N GLU A 790 -7.41 -3.46 -3.88
CA GLU A 790 -7.26 -2.73 -5.14
C GLU A 790 -7.83 -1.31 -5.08
N TRP A 791 -8.76 -1.04 -4.17
CA TRP A 791 -9.37 0.29 -3.98
C TRP A 791 -8.79 1.05 -2.81
N ARG A 792 -8.19 0.40 -1.81
CA ARG A 792 -7.55 1.03 -0.66
C ARG A 792 -6.60 2.20 -1.04
N PRO A 793 -5.73 2.09 -2.07
CA PRO A 793 -4.87 3.20 -2.47
C PRO A 793 -5.62 4.44 -2.98
N LYS A 794 -6.90 4.31 -3.34
CA LYS A 794 -7.72 5.44 -3.79
C LYS A 794 -8.05 6.42 -2.67
N ILE A 795 -8.07 5.97 -1.41
CA ILE A 795 -8.32 6.86 -0.27
C ILE A 795 -7.27 7.96 -0.26
N GLU A 796 -5.99 7.59 -0.35
CA GLU A 796 -4.88 8.54 -0.42
C GLU A 796 -4.81 9.25 -1.78
N LYS A 797 -4.90 8.51 -2.89
CA LYS A 797 -4.76 9.06 -4.25
C LYS A 797 -5.81 10.11 -4.60
N LEU A 798 -7.06 9.92 -4.17
CA LEU A 798 -8.17 10.84 -4.43
C LEU A 798 -8.43 11.80 -3.26
N GLY A 799 -7.69 11.65 -2.14
CA GLY A 799 -7.91 12.43 -0.92
C GLY A 799 -9.32 12.22 -0.35
N LEU A 800 -9.81 10.97 -0.32
CA LEU A 800 -11.16 10.65 0.15
C LEU A 800 -11.22 10.87 1.67
N THR A 801 -11.84 11.97 2.08
CA THR A 801 -12.27 12.24 3.46
C THR A 801 -13.78 11.98 3.58
N GLU A 802 -14.31 11.83 4.80
CA GLU A 802 -15.76 11.69 5.00
C GLU A 802 -16.52 12.84 4.33
N MET A 803 -16.05 14.09 4.49
CA MET A 803 -16.63 15.26 3.84
C MET A 803 -16.66 15.15 2.30
N LEU A 804 -15.57 14.66 1.68
CA LEU A 804 -15.51 14.50 0.23
C LEU A 804 -16.41 13.35 -0.23
N VAL A 805 -16.47 12.26 0.55
CA VAL A 805 -17.37 11.14 0.30
C VAL A 805 -18.82 11.59 0.40
N ASP A 806 -19.20 12.34 1.44
CA ASP A 806 -20.55 12.91 1.60
C ASP A 806 -20.90 13.83 0.43
N ALA A 807 -19.98 14.71 0.03
CA ALA A 807 -20.19 15.59 -1.12
C ALA A 807 -20.39 14.79 -2.42
N ALA A 808 -19.59 13.74 -2.62
CA ALA A 808 -19.68 12.86 -3.78
C ALA A 808 -20.93 11.97 -3.74
N MET A 809 -21.39 11.53 -2.57
CA MET A 809 -22.65 10.81 -2.37
C MET A 809 -23.84 11.70 -2.70
N LEU A 810 -23.83 12.96 -2.24
CA LEU A 810 -24.87 13.92 -2.56
C LEU A 810 -24.92 14.20 -4.07
N GLU A 811 -23.76 14.36 -4.70
CA GLU A 811 -23.66 14.54 -6.14
C GLU A 811 -24.13 13.29 -6.92
N ALA A 812 -23.68 12.09 -6.53
CA ALA A 812 -24.12 10.84 -7.14
C ALA A 812 -25.64 10.64 -6.99
N LYS A 813 -26.18 10.92 -5.80
CA LYS A 813 -27.62 10.90 -5.55
C LYS A 813 -28.34 11.90 -6.44
N ALA A 814 -27.86 13.13 -6.58
CA ALA A 814 -28.45 14.13 -7.48
C ALA A 814 -28.42 13.68 -8.95
N LEU A 815 -27.34 13.03 -9.38
CA LEU A 815 -27.19 12.50 -10.75
C LEU A 815 -28.21 11.39 -11.07
N PHE A 816 -28.50 10.49 -10.12
CA PHE A 816 -29.34 9.31 -10.36
C PHE A 816 -30.76 9.38 -9.78
N SER A 817 -31.07 10.34 -8.90
CA SER A 817 -32.41 10.52 -8.32
C SER A 817 -33.42 11.22 -9.24
N ALA A 818 -32.96 11.78 -10.36
CA ALA A 818 -33.81 12.42 -11.35
C ALA A 818 -34.53 11.40 -12.25
N LYS A 819 -35.42 10.59 -11.66
CA LYS A 819 -36.55 9.94 -12.35
C LYS A 819 -37.61 9.47 -11.33
N ALA A 820 -38.34 10.44 -10.79
CA ALA A 820 -39.70 10.26 -10.28
C ALA A 820 -40.43 11.62 -10.41
N GLY A 821 -40.80 11.98 -11.64
CA GLY A 821 -41.48 13.24 -11.93
C GLY A 821 -41.74 13.42 -13.42
N ASP A 822 -42.98 13.20 -13.81
CA ASP A 822 -43.55 13.14 -15.15
C ASP A 822 -43.18 14.27 -16.14
N CYS A 823 -43.13 13.86 -17.41
CA CYS A 823 -43.73 14.63 -18.49
C CYS A 823 -45.21 14.93 -18.18
N SER A 824 -45.54 16.11 -17.66
CA SER A 824 -46.81 16.80 -17.96
C SER A 824 -46.83 18.24 -17.45
N ALA A 825 -46.57 19.19 -18.36
CA ALA A 825 -47.21 20.51 -18.56
C ALA A 825 -46.28 21.43 -19.34
#